data_AF-A0A9E4DA25-F1
#
_entry.id   AF-A0A9E4DA25-F1
#
_cell.length_a   1.000
_cell.length_b   1.000
_cell.length_c   1.000
_cell.angle_alpha   90.00
_cell.angle_beta   90.00
_cell.angle_gamma   90.00
#
_symmetry.space_group_name_H-M   'P 1'
#
loop_
_entity.id
_entity.type
_entity.pdbx_description
1 polymer ?
#
loop_
_entity_poly.entity_id
_entity_poly.type
_entity_poly.pdbx_seq_one_letter_code
_entity_poly.pdbx_strand_id
1 'polypeptide(L)'
;MESIGRIGGLWRYPVKSLAGEALETAVLDATGIVGDRRWALKNSRSNELVNCKVFTSLLTIGARYRQEPAPGYGVVHAEITLPDGRVLMTGDASANAAISAIAGQPLELWPLLPPSEEAHYRLRQPFTPEITKQRMGLRPDDPYPDFSAYEQEMIAELQYYFSPRGSYKDAYALHYVTSASLATLAGCRPGLDVTARRFRPNFYIEGVVADGFPELDWTGFDMLIGDVVLNCGQETVRCLMPSQAQRGLRAEPQMGFVLNRAAQLKFGAYCHVRKPGTISVGDEVFLERRPRHSAMAYVSTPLPADIASGNVAEPPPLPAFYQARVVGKRRETADTVTFGLRMPPGTAFPFLPGQHLILRLAPVGLGRPLMRSYSLSSGSWFSDGADYAITVKRIGIASSYLLDSVEVGDELDVRWPSGRFFVVPEADAPLALISNGIGATPLFAMLQRVAEANPARRIFWLHATRDSRTHVFKDAIRELGQGLADFRAHTIYRNPQAADVRGVDYQSCERIDAQRLAPLAGMAGVEVFICGTESFTACVRDMVAGTGIAPERIHSEKFFSTVRSDAVGERAANADARTWSVRFERSGVEAQWTQGDPTLLEIAEQSGIPADYGCRFGSCLACSTRIIEGEVKYTDAEVVPKPGEALICCAEPVSDLVLDL
;
A
#
# COMPACT_ATOMS: atom_id res chain seq x y z
N MET A 1 20.75 22.55 -29.85
CA MET A 1 19.33 22.80 -29.55
C MET A 1 18.55 21.83 -30.39
N GLU A 2 17.83 20.93 -29.75
CA GLU A 2 17.11 19.81 -30.37
C GLU A 2 15.63 19.97 -30.03
N SER A 3 14.73 19.87 -31.01
CA SER A 3 13.29 19.82 -30.72
C SER A 3 12.99 18.44 -30.14
N ILE A 4 12.43 18.42 -28.93
CA ILE A 4 12.15 17.18 -28.20
C ILE A 4 10.65 16.84 -28.16
N GLY A 5 9.78 17.81 -28.45
CA GLY A 5 8.33 17.61 -28.42
C GLY A 5 7.57 18.93 -28.33
N ARG A 6 6.32 18.85 -27.87
CA ARG A 6 5.44 20.00 -27.64
C ARG A 6 4.77 19.90 -26.27
N ILE A 7 4.29 21.02 -25.74
CA ILE A 7 3.46 21.01 -24.53
C ILE A 7 2.11 20.36 -24.86
N GLY A 8 1.89 19.14 -24.40
CA GLY A 8 0.62 18.41 -24.58
C GLY A 8 -0.39 18.65 -23.46
N GLY A 9 0.01 19.32 -22.37
CA GLY A 9 -0.89 19.71 -21.30
C GLY A 9 -0.22 20.55 -20.22
N LEU A 10 -1.00 21.42 -19.59
CA LEU A 10 -0.58 22.32 -18.51
C LEU A 10 -1.52 22.19 -17.31
N TRP A 11 -0.95 22.18 -16.10
CA TRP A 11 -1.73 22.13 -14.86
C TRP A 11 -1.15 23.04 -13.77
N ARG A 12 -2.07 23.62 -13.01
CA ARG A 12 -1.79 24.37 -11.78
C ARG A 12 -2.49 23.72 -10.59
N TYR A 13 -1.84 23.71 -9.44
CA TYR A 13 -2.37 23.13 -8.20
C TYR A 13 -2.46 24.21 -7.12
N PRO A 14 -3.53 25.01 -7.04
CA PRO A 14 -3.63 26.13 -6.10
C PRO A 14 -3.42 25.73 -4.63
N VAL A 15 -3.93 24.55 -4.24
CA VAL A 15 -3.79 23.98 -2.90
C VAL A 15 -2.93 22.72 -2.95
N LYS A 16 -1.89 22.64 -2.12
CA LYS A 16 -1.08 21.43 -1.95
C LYS A 16 -2.00 20.26 -1.57
N SER A 17 -1.81 19.12 -2.23
CA SER A 17 -2.54 17.86 -2.01
C SER A 17 -3.96 17.79 -2.57
N LEU A 18 -4.54 18.88 -3.07
CA LEU A 18 -5.84 18.85 -3.78
C LEU A 18 -5.66 18.67 -5.28
N ALA A 19 -6.67 18.17 -6.00
CA ALA A 19 -6.66 18.11 -7.45
C ALA A 19 -6.57 19.53 -8.05
N GLY A 20 -5.73 19.69 -9.08
CA GLY A 20 -5.52 20.98 -9.73
C GLY A 20 -6.47 21.24 -10.90
N GLU A 21 -6.24 22.38 -11.55
CA GLU A 21 -6.90 22.83 -12.77
C GLU A 21 -6.01 22.59 -14.00
N ALA A 22 -6.64 22.31 -15.14
CA ALA A 22 -5.96 22.32 -16.43
C ALA A 22 -5.96 23.74 -16.99
N LEU A 23 -4.87 24.13 -17.65
CA LEU A 23 -4.68 25.44 -18.24
C LEU A 23 -4.40 25.30 -19.74
N GLU A 24 -4.82 26.30 -20.52
CA GLU A 24 -4.37 26.44 -21.92
C GLU A 24 -3.07 27.24 -22.00
N THR A 25 -2.91 28.19 -21.09
CA THR A 25 -1.75 29.09 -21.01
C THR A 25 -1.38 29.29 -19.54
N ALA A 26 -0.08 29.35 -19.24
CA ALA A 26 0.43 29.60 -17.90
C ALA A 26 1.54 30.66 -17.91
N VAL A 27 1.46 31.61 -16.99
CA VAL A 27 2.53 32.56 -16.71
C VAL A 27 3.49 31.95 -15.70
N LEU A 28 4.79 31.97 -16.01
CA LEU A 28 5.87 31.46 -15.19
C LEU A 28 6.68 32.63 -14.62
N ASP A 29 6.90 32.61 -13.30
CA ASP A 29 7.83 33.49 -12.61
C ASP A 29 8.94 32.69 -11.92
N ALA A 30 9.77 33.34 -11.11
CA ALA A 30 10.86 32.67 -10.38
C ALA A 30 10.37 31.53 -9.45
N THR A 31 9.09 31.52 -9.09
CA THR A 31 8.48 30.49 -8.25
C THR A 31 7.85 29.35 -9.06
N GLY A 32 7.84 29.40 -10.40
CA GLY A 32 7.19 28.44 -11.29
C GLY A 32 5.90 28.99 -11.89
N ILE A 33 4.87 28.16 -12.07
CA ILE A 33 3.55 28.64 -12.52
C ILE A 33 2.97 29.55 -11.43
N VAL A 34 2.55 30.75 -11.82
CA VAL A 34 1.92 31.74 -10.95
C VAL A 34 0.66 31.15 -10.30
N GLY A 35 0.58 31.26 -8.97
CA GLY A 35 -0.52 30.71 -8.17
C GLY A 35 -0.39 29.22 -7.81
N ASP A 36 0.64 28.53 -8.28
CA ASP A 36 0.83 27.11 -7.95
C ASP A 36 1.23 26.92 -6.48
N ARG A 37 0.47 26.07 -5.77
CA ARG A 37 0.66 25.66 -4.38
C ARG A 37 0.78 26.84 -3.42
N ARG A 38 -0.14 27.81 -3.51
CA ARG A 38 -0.24 28.97 -2.60
C ARG A 38 -1.06 28.72 -1.34
N TRP A 39 -1.65 27.53 -1.23
CA TRP A 39 -2.38 27.08 -0.05
C TRP A 39 -1.94 25.67 0.34
N ALA A 40 -2.07 25.34 1.62
CA ALA A 40 -1.91 23.98 2.14
C ALA A 40 -2.97 23.69 3.20
N LEU A 41 -3.04 22.43 3.62
CA LEU A 41 -3.91 22.00 4.71
C LEU A 41 -3.06 21.74 5.96
N LYS A 42 -3.56 22.15 7.12
CA LYS A 42 -2.95 21.90 8.43
C LYS A 42 -3.95 21.18 9.30
N ASN A 43 -3.52 20.14 10.00
CA ASN A 43 -4.36 19.47 10.97
C ASN A 43 -4.37 20.29 12.26
N SER A 44 -5.52 20.72 12.74
CA SER A 44 -5.61 21.63 13.89
C SER A 44 -5.32 20.94 15.24
N ARG A 45 -5.46 19.60 15.33
CA ARG A 45 -5.03 18.83 16.51
C ARG A 45 -3.52 18.64 16.54
N SER A 46 -2.92 18.31 15.41
CA SER A 46 -1.47 18.12 15.35
C SER A 46 -0.71 19.44 15.17
N ASN A 47 -1.37 20.51 14.73
CA ASN A 47 -0.70 21.72 14.28
C ASN A 47 0.43 21.42 13.26
N GLU A 48 0.25 20.41 12.41
CA GLU A 48 1.19 20.07 11.33
C GLU A 48 0.51 20.15 9.97
N LEU A 49 1.27 20.56 8.95
CA LEU A 49 0.84 20.49 7.57
C LEU A 49 0.62 19.04 7.14
N VAL A 50 -0.41 18.81 6.33
CA VAL A 50 -0.80 17.48 5.87
C VAL A 50 -0.60 17.30 4.37
N ASN A 51 -0.40 16.05 3.96
CA ASN A 51 -0.21 15.69 2.56
C ASN A 51 -1.19 14.61 2.09
N CYS A 52 -1.39 14.52 0.78
CA CYS A 52 -2.20 13.48 0.13
C CYS A 52 -1.64 12.05 0.24
N LYS A 53 -0.41 11.86 0.76
CA LYS A 53 0.17 10.52 0.97
C LYS A 53 -0.49 9.83 2.17
N VAL A 54 -0.89 10.62 3.17
CA VAL A 54 -1.62 10.16 4.36
C VAL A 54 -3.13 10.40 4.19
N PHE A 55 -3.51 11.55 3.63
CA PHE A 55 -4.90 11.95 3.43
C PHE A 55 -5.30 11.83 1.97
N THR A 56 -5.44 10.61 1.49
CA THR A 56 -5.59 10.31 0.06
C THR A 56 -6.89 10.87 -0.53
N SER A 57 -7.95 10.98 0.27
CA SER A 57 -9.24 11.57 -0.15
C SER A 57 -9.13 13.03 -0.61
N LEU A 58 -8.09 13.76 -0.18
CA LEU A 58 -7.82 15.12 -0.64
C LEU A 58 -7.63 15.23 -2.15
N LEU A 59 -7.13 14.17 -2.82
CA LEU A 59 -6.92 14.14 -4.27
C LEU A 59 -8.24 14.15 -5.06
N THR A 60 -9.39 13.94 -4.41
CA THR A 60 -10.71 13.99 -5.04
C THR A 60 -11.31 15.40 -5.04
N ILE A 61 -10.79 16.29 -4.20
CA ILE A 61 -11.24 17.67 -4.05
C ILE A 61 -10.49 18.53 -5.08
N GLY A 62 -11.22 19.28 -5.90
CA GLY A 62 -10.65 20.18 -6.90
C GLY A 62 -10.31 21.55 -6.33
N ALA A 63 -9.28 22.20 -6.85
CA ALA A 63 -8.95 23.59 -6.58
C ALA A 63 -8.62 24.33 -7.87
N ARG A 64 -9.16 25.54 -8.04
CA ARG A 64 -8.91 26.41 -9.20
C ARG A 64 -9.02 27.89 -8.85
N TYR A 65 -8.46 28.76 -9.67
CA TYR A 65 -8.68 30.21 -9.54
C TYR A 65 -9.82 30.68 -10.46
N ARG A 66 -10.69 31.56 -9.94
CA ARG A 66 -11.67 32.28 -10.79
C ARG A 66 -11.02 33.40 -11.60
N GLN A 67 -10.03 34.04 -11.01
CA GLN A 67 -9.29 35.14 -11.59
C GLN A 67 -7.81 34.80 -11.53
N GLU A 68 -7.13 35.01 -12.65
CA GLU A 68 -5.75 34.63 -12.79
C GLU A 68 -4.89 35.39 -11.78
N PRO A 69 -4.09 34.70 -10.95
CA PRO A 69 -3.25 35.37 -9.97
C PRO A 69 -2.17 36.21 -10.66
N ALA A 70 -1.82 37.35 -10.06
CA ALA A 70 -0.71 38.16 -10.52
C ALA A 70 0.64 37.51 -10.17
N PRO A 71 1.70 37.73 -10.97
CA PRO A 71 3.04 37.24 -10.65
C PRO A 71 3.53 37.66 -9.26
N GLY A 72 4.36 36.82 -8.66
CA GLY A 72 4.93 37.04 -7.33
C GLY A 72 4.31 36.14 -6.24
N TYR A 73 4.58 36.50 -4.98
CA TYR A 73 4.28 35.68 -3.80
C TYR A 73 2.89 35.91 -3.20
N GLY A 74 2.05 36.73 -3.84
CA GLY A 74 0.70 37.00 -3.37
C GLY A 74 -0.15 35.73 -3.28
N VAL A 75 -0.98 35.64 -2.24
CA VAL A 75 -1.96 34.57 -2.09
C VAL A 75 -3.33 35.09 -2.51
N VAL A 76 -3.89 34.47 -3.55
CA VAL A 76 -5.26 34.70 -4.00
C VAL A 76 -6.15 33.58 -3.45
N HIS A 77 -7.43 33.88 -3.18
CA HIS A 77 -8.38 32.85 -2.78
C HIS A 77 -8.75 31.95 -3.97
N ALA A 78 -8.75 30.64 -3.74
CA ALA A 78 -9.10 29.64 -4.75
C ALA A 78 -10.50 29.07 -4.48
N GLU A 79 -11.19 28.67 -5.55
CA GLU A 79 -12.38 27.83 -5.43
C GLU A 79 -11.99 26.41 -5.08
N ILE A 80 -12.69 25.83 -4.12
CA ILE A 80 -12.62 24.43 -3.73
C ILE A 80 -13.87 23.73 -4.23
N THR A 81 -13.73 22.74 -5.12
CA THR A 81 -14.85 21.91 -5.58
C THR A 81 -14.81 20.56 -4.89
N LEU A 82 -15.81 20.27 -4.08
CA LEU A 82 -15.94 19.00 -3.38
C LEU A 82 -16.33 17.85 -4.34
N PRO A 83 -16.23 16.58 -3.89
CA PRO A 83 -16.69 15.43 -4.68
C PRO A 83 -18.20 15.43 -4.95
N ASP A 84 -18.99 16.01 -4.04
CA ASP A 84 -20.45 16.16 -4.17
C ASP A 84 -20.88 17.33 -5.09
N GLY A 85 -19.92 18.05 -5.68
CA GLY A 85 -20.15 19.16 -6.60
C GLY A 85 -20.31 20.53 -5.93
N ARG A 86 -20.36 20.63 -4.60
CA ARG A 86 -20.37 21.93 -3.91
C ARG A 86 -19.08 22.70 -4.18
N VAL A 87 -19.21 24.01 -4.33
CA VAL A 87 -18.09 24.95 -4.54
C VAL A 87 -17.99 25.89 -3.35
N LEU A 88 -16.82 25.92 -2.73
CA LEU A 88 -16.48 26.75 -1.57
C LEU A 88 -15.24 27.58 -1.90
N MET A 89 -14.85 28.50 -1.01
CA MET A 89 -13.66 29.33 -1.20
C MET A 89 -12.61 29.03 -0.13
N THR A 90 -11.33 29.09 -0.49
CA THR A 90 -10.28 29.13 0.54
C THR A 90 -10.50 30.33 1.47
N GLY A 91 -10.13 30.22 2.74
CA GLY A 91 -10.38 31.25 3.75
C GLY A 91 -11.79 31.25 4.36
N ASP A 92 -12.74 30.49 3.81
CA ASP A 92 -14.04 30.26 4.45
C ASP A 92 -13.95 29.09 5.45
N ALA A 93 -14.47 29.29 6.66
CA ALA A 93 -14.61 28.23 7.67
C ALA A 93 -15.45 27.06 7.16
N SER A 94 -16.42 27.30 6.27
CA SER A 94 -17.25 26.26 5.66
C SER A 94 -16.41 25.29 4.78
N ALA A 95 -15.37 25.80 4.11
CA ALA A 95 -14.43 24.98 3.35
C ALA A 95 -13.62 24.06 4.27
N ASN A 96 -13.15 24.57 5.40
CA ASN A 96 -12.42 23.78 6.40
C ASN A 96 -13.28 22.64 6.95
N ALA A 97 -14.53 22.94 7.33
CA ALA A 97 -15.46 21.94 7.83
C ALA A 97 -15.75 20.83 6.79
N ALA A 98 -15.97 21.21 5.53
CA ALA A 98 -16.26 20.26 4.47
C ALA A 98 -15.05 19.38 4.11
N ILE A 99 -13.85 19.97 4.01
CA ILE A 99 -12.62 19.21 3.77
C ILE A 99 -12.34 18.27 4.95
N SER A 100 -12.55 18.74 6.19
CA SER A 100 -12.38 17.93 7.40
C SER A 100 -13.27 16.70 7.40
N ALA A 101 -14.53 16.85 6.98
CA ALA A 101 -15.47 15.74 6.87
C ALA A 101 -15.01 14.68 5.84
N ILE A 102 -14.48 15.11 4.70
CA ILE A 102 -13.97 14.21 3.65
C ILE A 102 -12.66 13.51 4.09
N ALA A 103 -11.82 14.21 4.85
CA ALA A 103 -10.54 13.69 5.33
C ALA A 103 -10.66 12.84 6.61
N GLY A 104 -11.81 12.88 7.30
CA GLY A 104 -12.01 12.22 8.58
C GLY A 104 -11.14 12.78 9.72
N GLN A 105 -10.58 13.98 9.55
CA GLN A 105 -9.70 14.67 10.51
C GLN A 105 -9.92 16.17 10.45
N PRO A 106 -9.68 16.92 11.54
CA PRO A 106 -9.87 18.36 11.55
C PRO A 106 -8.74 19.06 10.79
N LEU A 107 -9.05 19.52 9.57
CA LEU A 107 -8.13 20.17 8.65
C LEU A 107 -8.57 21.61 8.36
N GLU A 108 -7.60 22.50 8.28
CA GLU A 108 -7.79 23.92 7.98
C GLU A 108 -6.92 24.33 6.79
N LEU A 109 -7.47 25.19 5.94
CA LEU A 109 -6.74 25.79 4.81
C LEU A 109 -5.88 26.96 5.30
N TRP A 110 -4.59 26.89 4.98
CA TRP A 110 -3.61 27.91 5.32
C TRP A 110 -3.00 28.52 4.06
N PRO A 111 -2.93 29.86 3.96
CA PRO A 111 -2.22 30.53 2.87
C PRO A 111 -0.71 30.26 3.00
N LEU A 112 0.04 30.47 1.92
CA LEU A 112 1.49 30.43 1.97
C LEU A 112 2.02 31.53 2.90
N LEU A 113 2.87 31.16 3.84
CA LEU A 113 3.49 32.08 4.79
C LEU A 113 4.95 32.36 4.43
N PRO A 114 5.55 33.49 4.83
CA PRO A 114 6.95 33.77 4.53
C PRO A 114 7.90 32.74 5.19
N PRO A 115 9.12 32.55 4.67
CA PRO A 115 10.10 31.62 5.25
C PRO A 115 10.42 31.86 6.73
N SER A 116 10.22 33.09 7.21
CA SER A 116 10.42 33.48 8.61
C SER A 116 9.41 32.86 9.58
N GLU A 117 8.25 32.41 9.10
CA GLU A 117 7.23 31.72 9.90
C GLU A 117 7.59 30.24 10.10
N GLU A 118 8.75 29.99 10.70
CA GLU A 118 9.34 28.66 10.81
C GLU A 118 8.40 27.62 11.44
N ALA A 119 7.74 27.99 12.55
CA ALA A 119 6.84 27.12 13.29
C ALA A 119 5.66 26.60 12.45
N HIS A 120 5.33 27.29 11.36
CA HIS A 120 4.30 26.85 10.44
C HIS A 120 4.71 25.63 9.61
N TYR A 121 5.97 25.58 9.21
CA TYR A 121 6.53 24.53 8.36
C TYR A 121 7.14 23.37 9.15
N ARG A 122 7.49 23.61 10.43
CA ARG A 122 8.22 22.66 11.27
C ARG A 122 7.43 21.38 11.51
N LEU A 123 8.09 20.25 11.28
CA LEU A 123 7.58 18.94 11.63
C LEU A 123 7.69 18.73 13.15
N ARG A 124 6.75 18.01 13.75
CA ARG A 124 6.83 17.58 15.15
C ARG A 124 7.99 16.63 15.38
N GLN A 125 8.25 15.77 14.41
CA GLN A 125 9.35 14.83 14.39
C GLN A 125 10.07 14.95 13.05
N PRO A 126 11.41 15.00 13.05
CA PRO A 126 12.14 15.05 11.80
C PRO A 126 11.94 13.76 10.99
N PHE A 127 12.10 13.85 9.67
CA PHE A 127 12.12 12.67 8.83
C PHE A 127 13.34 11.82 9.14
N THR A 128 13.08 10.60 9.58
CA THR A 128 14.08 9.55 9.57
C THR A 128 14.01 8.76 8.27
N PRO A 129 15.04 7.96 7.95
CA PRO A 129 14.96 7.01 6.86
C PRO A 129 13.70 6.13 6.91
N GLU A 130 13.27 5.71 8.10
CA GLU A 130 12.09 4.87 8.31
C GLU A 130 10.79 5.62 7.98
N ILE A 131 10.62 6.84 8.48
CA ILE A 131 9.42 7.67 8.20
C ILE A 131 9.35 8.00 6.71
N THR A 132 10.49 8.29 6.08
CA THR A 132 10.55 8.58 4.65
C THR A 132 10.17 7.36 3.82
N LYS A 133 10.72 6.17 4.13
CA LYS A 133 10.32 4.90 3.48
C LYS A 133 8.82 4.66 3.63
N GLN A 134 8.28 4.78 4.84
CA GLN A 134 6.85 4.64 5.08
C GLN A 134 6.01 5.58 4.20
N ARG A 135 6.38 6.87 4.11
CA ARG A 135 5.65 7.86 3.28
C ARG A 135 5.79 7.61 1.78
N MET A 136 6.79 6.87 1.35
CA MET A 136 6.96 6.44 -0.04
C MET A 136 6.25 5.11 -0.34
N GLY A 137 5.62 4.48 0.67
CA GLY A 137 5.06 3.14 0.52
C GLY A 137 6.14 2.06 0.44
N LEU A 138 7.35 2.38 0.88
CA LEU A 138 8.50 1.49 0.93
C LEU A 138 8.55 0.76 2.27
N ARG A 139 9.03 -0.49 2.23
CA ARG A 139 9.27 -1.37 3.36
C ARG A 139 10.50 -0.87 4.15
N PRO A 140 10.63 -1.18 5.45
CA PRO A 140 11.82 -0.80 6.23
C PRO A 140 13.15 -1.25 5.60
N ASP A 141 13.15 -2.41 4.93
CA ASP A 141 14.34 -2.98 4.28
C ASP A 141 14.46 -2.61 2.79
N ASP A 142 13.44 -1.96 2.19
CA ASP A 142 13.61 -1.41 0.85
C ASP A 142 14.78 -0.42 0.86
N PRO A 143 15.61 -0.39 -0.19
CA PRO A 143 16.71 0.56 -0.25
C PRO A 143 16.16 1.97 -0.01
N TYR A 144 16.86 2.72 0.84
CA TYR A 144 16.49 4.11 1.04
C TYR A 144 16.56 4.82 -0.32
N PRO A 145 15.52 5.57 -0.71
CA PRO A 145 15.54 6.26 -1.98
C PRO A 145 16.80 7.10 -2.11
N ASP A 146 17.41 7.02 -3.28
CA ASP A 146 18.63 7.75 -3.55
C ASP A 146 18.31 9.23 -3.76
N PHE A 147 18.66 10.04 -2.77
CA PHE A 147 18.59 11.50 -2.82
C PHE A 147 19.97 12.14 -3.05
N SER A 148 21.01 11.37 -3.38
CA SER A 148 22.38 11.91 -3.53
C SER A 148 22.50 12.96 -4.64
N ALA A 149 21.60 12.92 -5.62
CA ALA A 149 21.51 13.91 -6.70
C ALA A 149 20.91 15.25 -6.25
N TYR A 150 20.25 15.31 -5.09
CA TYR A 150 19.67 16.53 -4.55
C TYR A 150 20.70 17.34 -3.75
N GLU A 151 20.48 18.64 -3.66
CA GLU A 151 21.31 19.53 -2.84
C GLU A 151 21.21 19.17 -1.36
N GLN A 152 22.35 18.99 -0.71
CA GLN A 152 22.41 18.46 0.65
C GLN A 152 21.77 19.40 1.67
N GLU A 153 21.87 20.71 1.47
CA GLU A 153 21.21 21.73 2.28
C GLU A 153 19.68 21.63 2.19
N MET A 154 19.15 21.31 1.00
CA MET A 154 17.71 21.10 0.81
C MET A 154 17.26 19.83 1.54
N ILE A 155 18.00 18.72 1.40
CA ILE A 155 17.68 17.46 2.08
C ILE A 155 17.72 17.65 3.60
N ALA A 156 18.72 18.35 4.11
CA ALA A 156 18.82 18.70 5.52
C ALA A 156 17.65 19.57 5.99
N GLU A 157 17.20 20.54 5.19
CA GLU A 157 16.01 21.34 5.53
C GLU A 157 14.72 20.49 5.53
N LEU A 158 14.53 19.66 4.51
CA LEU A 158 13.36 18.78 4.41
C LEU A 158 13.29 17.75 5.53
N GLN A 159 14.42 17.41 6.17
CA GLN A 159 14.42 16.58 7.35
C GLN A 159 13.60 17.17 8.50
N TYR A 160 13.55 18.50 8.66
CA TYR A 160 12.89 19.15 9.80
C TYR A 160 11.62 19.91 9.42
N TYR A 161 11.45 20.23 8.14
CA TYR A 161 10.33 21.00 7.64
C TYR A 161 9.51 20.21 6.62
N PHE A 162 8.19 20.39 6.66
CA PHE A 162 7.27 19.69 5.78
C PHE A 162 7.50 19.98 4.29
N SER A 163 8.06 21.15 3.99
CA SER A 163 8.50 21.63 2.68
C SER A 163 9.56 22.71 2.90
N PRO A 164 10.30 23.13 1.85
CA PRO A 164 11.14 24.32 1.92
C PRO A 164 10.39 25.50 2.56
N ARG A 165 10.99 26.17 3.53
CA ARG A 165 10.32 27.30 4.19
C ARG A 165 9.98 28.39 3.17
N GLY A 166 8.75 28.90 3.23
CA GLY A 166 8.23 29.83 2.24
C GLY A 166 7.76 29.20 0.92
N SER A 167 7.62 27.86 0.89
CA SER A 167 7.07 27.13 -0.24
C SER A 167 6.22 25.95 0.24
N TYR A 168 5.19 25.58 -0.53
CA TYR A 168 4.47 24.31 -0.36
C TYR A 168 4.80 23.30 -1.46
N LYS A 169 5.83 23.57 -2.27
CA LYS A 169 6.38 22.64 -3.25
C LYS A 169 7.26 21.62 -2.52
N ASP A 170 7.42 20.43 -3.10
CA ASP A 170 8.17 19.36 -2.42
C ASP A 170 9.70 19.60 -2.51
N ALA A 171 10.17 20.12 -3.63
CA ALA A 171 11.58 20.48 -3.83
C ALA A 171 11.68 21.71 -4.76
N TYR A 172 11.32 21.51 -6.03
CA TYR A 172 11.54 22.48 -7.10
C TYR A 172 10.26 23.20 -7.56
N ALA A 173 10.44 24.25 -8.36
CA ALA A 173 9.37 25.14 -8.81
C ALA A 173 8.37 24.45 -9.75
N LEU A 174 8.86 23.59 -10.64
CA LEU A 174 8.07 22.93 -11.68
C LEU A 174 8.42 21.46 -11.76
N HIS A 175 7.45 20.65 -12.16
CA HIS A 175 7.58 19.22 -12.38
C HIS A 175 6.98 18.85 -13.74
N TYR A 176 7.64 18.00 -14.51
CA TYR A 176 7.17 17.57 -15.84
C TYR A 176 7.40 16.09 -16.10
N VAL A 177 6.65 15.55 -17.06
CA VAL A 177 6.72 14.16 -17.55
C VAL A 177 6.67 14.15 -19.06
N THR A 178 7.21 13.11 -19.70
CA THR A 178 7.27 12.97 -21.17
C THR A 178 6.37 11.84 -21.69
N SER A 179 5.97 11.92 -22.96
CA SER A 179 5.24 10.84 -23.63
C SER A 179 6.03 9.53 -23.67
N ALA A 180 7.34 9.61 -23.85
CA ALA A 180 8.25 8.46 -23.82
C ALA A 180 8.17 7.72 -22.47
N SER A 181 8.29 8.44 -21.36
CA SER A 181 8.20 7.87 -20.02
C SER A 181 6.85 7.22 -19.73
N LEU A 182 5.74 7.85 -20.14
CA LEU A 182 4.41 7.26 -19.98
C LEU A 182 4.25 5.99 -20.83
N ALA A 183 4.74 6.00 -22.07
CA ALA A 183 4.72 4.84 -22.97
C ALA A 183 5.55 3.68 -22.39
N THR A 184 6.73 3.97 -21.85
CA THR A 184 7.58 2.97 -21.15
C THR A 184 6.82 2.33 -19.99
N LEU A 185 6.16 3.12 -19.13
CA LEU A 185 5.37 2.56 -18.02
C LEU A 185 4.17 1.73 -18.50
N ALA A 186 3.48 2.17 -19.54
CA ALA A 186 2.39 1.40 -20.14
C ALA A 186 2.88 0.06 -20.69
N GLY A 187 4.07 0.04 -21.29
CA GLY A 187 4.74 -1.17 -21.79
C GLY A 187 5.12 -2.14 -20.68
N CYS A 188 5.49 -1.65 -19.48
CA CYS A 188 5.78 -2.50 -18.33
C CYS A 188 4.55 -3.28 -17.83
N ARG A 189 3.34 -2.75 -18.03
CA ARG A 189 2.09 -3.42 -17.63
C ARG A 189 0.89 -3.00 -18.49
N PRO A 190 0.41 -3.87 -19.39
CA PRO A 190 -0.80 -3.62 -20.17
C PRO A 190 -2.01 -3.32 -19.27
N GLY A 191 -2.75 -2.26 -19.60
CA GLY A 191 -3.94 -1.83 -18.86
C GLY A 191 -3.68 -0.91 -17.67
N LEU A 192 -2.43 -0.58 -17.35
CA LEU A 192 -2.07 0.38 -16.32
C LEU A 192 -2.50 1.81 -16.74
N ASP A 193 -3.24 2.53 -15.89
CA ASP A 193 -3.58 3.93 -16.18
C ASP A 193 -2.37 4.85 -15.93
N VAL A 194 -1.65 5.16 -17.01
CA VAL A 194 -0.49 6.04 -17.02
C VAL A 194 -0.80 7.46 -17.49
N THR A 195 -2.04 7.95 -17.31
CA THR A 195 -2.39 9.31 -17.72
C THR A 195 -1.47 10.34 -17.05
N ALA A 196 -0.92 11.30 -17.82
CA ALA A 196 0.06 12.28 -17.32
C ALA A 196 -0.36 12.96 -16.01
N ARG A 197 -1.64 13.37 -15.91
CA ARG A 197 -2.21 14.03 -14.72
C ARG A 197 -2.07 13.21 -13.43
N ARG A 198 -2.02 11.87 -13.51
CA ARG A 198 -1.83 10.98 -12.35
C ARG A 198 -0.53 11.29 -11.60
N PHE A 199 0.50 11.73 -12.30
CA PHE A 199 1.81 12.09 -11.76
C PHE A 199 1.92 13.56 -11.33
N ARG A 200 0.81 14.30 -11.43
CA ARG A 200 0.69 15.71 -11.10
C ARG A 200 1.81 16.61 -11.65
N PRO A 201 2.13 16.54 -12.97
CA PRO A 201 3.02 17.49 -13.60
C PRO A 201 2.40 18.88 -13.64
N ASN A 202 3.25 19.90 -13.67
CA ASN A 202 2.87 21.24 -14.10
C ASN A 202 2.76 21.30 -15.64
N PHE A 203 3.56 20.53 -16.37
CA PHE A 203 3.43 20.40 -17.81
C PHE A 203 3.83 19.01 -18.32
N TYR A 204 3.22 18.58 -19.42
CA TYR A 204 3.46 17.31 -20.10
C TYR A 204 4.07 17.59 -21.48
N ILE A 205 5.17 16.91 -21.80
CA ILE A 205 5.81 17.01 -23.11
C ILE A 205 5.37 15.84 -23.97
N GLU A 206 4.55 16.13 -24.97
CA GLU A 206 4.07 15.18 -25.96
C GLU A 206 5.02 15.08 -27.16
N GLY A 207 5.06 13.90 -27.79
CA GLY A 207 5.83 13.67 -29.01
C GLY A 207 7.31 13.38 -28.79
N VAL A 208 7.73 13.17 -27.54
CA VAL A 208 9.08 12.67 -27.21
C VAL A 208 9.19 11.22 -27.68
N VAL A 209 10.12 10.96 -28.60
CA VAL A 209 10.41 9.64 -29.15
C VAL A 209 11.76 9.17 -28.60
N ALA A 210 11.71 8.35 -27.55
CA ALA A 210 12.87 7.71 -26.94
C ALA A 210 12.44 6.46 -26.17
N ASP A 211 13.36 5.53 -25.96
CA ASP A 211 13.16 4.40 -25.05
C ASP A 211 13.43 4.83 -23.60
N GLY A 212 12.73 4.23 -22.64
CA GLY A 212 12.98 4.45 -21.22
C GLY A 212 12.42 5.79 -20.70
N PHE A 213 13.24 6.51 -19.94
CA PHE A 213 12.86 7.72 -19.22
C PHE A 213 13.80 8.90 -19.58
N PRO A 214 13.68 9.48 -20.79
CA PRO A 214 14.68 10.38 -21.32
C PRO A 214 14.90 11.64 -20.47
N GLU A 215 13.85 12.13 -19.79
CA GLU A 215 13.98 13.33 -18.95
C GLU A 215 14.88 13.16 -17.74
N LEU A 216 15.19 11.93 -17.32
CA LEU A 216 16.11 11.69 -16.21
C LEU A 216 17.56 12.01 -16.59
N ASP A 217 17.89 12.03 -17.88
CA ASP A 217 19.22 12.37 -18.40
C ASP A 217 19.36 13.86 -18.74
N TRP A 218 18.32 14.67 -18.52
CA TRP A 218 18.31 16.08 -18.93
C TRP A 218 18.89 17.02 -17.89
N THR A 219 19.23 16.53 -16.70
CA THR A 219 19.76 17.31 -15.57
C THR A 219 20.92 18.21 -15.98
N GLY A 220 20.78 19.51 -15.68
CA GLY A 220 21.76 20.56 -15.97
C GLY A 220 21.69 21.15 -17.38
N PHE A 221 20.83 20.64 -18.27
CA PHE A 221 20.53 21.29 -19.54
C PHE A 221 19.42 22.32 -19.41
N ASP A 222 19.34 23.21 -20.41
CA ASP A 222 18.23 24.14 -20.50
C ASP A 222 17.17 23.65 -21.50
N MET A 223 15.93 23.78 -21.09
CA MET A 223 14.73 23.56 -21.87
C MET A 223 14.14 24.90 -22.26
N LEU A 224 13.95 25.12 -23.56
CA LEU A 224 13.41 26.36 -24.11
C LEU A 224 11.99 26.12 -24.63
N ILE A 225 11.07 26.99 -24.23
CA ILE A 225 9.67 26.98 -24.64
C ILE A 225 9.29 28.41 -25.00
N GLY A 226 9.31 28.74 -26.30
CA GLY A 226 9.24 30.12 -26.76
C GLY A 226 10.35 30.98 -26.14
N ASP A 227 9.95 32.01 -25.38
CA ASP A 227 10.88 32.90 -24.67
C ASP A 227 11.32 32.39 -23.29
N VAL A 228 10.63 31.37 -22.77
CA VAL A 228 10.90 30.80 -21.44
C VAL A 228 12.12 29.89 -21.51
N VAL A 229 12.98 30.02 -20.50
CA VAL A 229 14.13 29.12 -20.30
C VAL A 229 13.98 28.45 -18.95
N LEU A 230 13.92 27.13 -18.97
CA LEU A 230 13.85 26.28 -17.79
C LEU A 230 15.16 25.51 -17.64
N ASN A 231 15.77 25.54 -16.46
CA ASN A 231 16.89 24.65 -16.18
C ASN A 231 16.35 23.31 -15.70
N CYS A 232 16.66 22.23 -16.41
CA CYS A 232 16.30 20.87 -16.02
C CYS A 232 17.05 20.51 -14.74
N GLY A 233 16.28 20.35 -13.66
CA GLY A 233 16.79 19.93 -12.35
C GLY A 233 16.86 18.41 -12.25
N GLN A 234 16.63 17.89 -11.04
CA GLN A 234 16.78 16.47 -10.73
C GLN A 234 15.56 15.63 -11.10
N GLU A 235 15.75 14.32 -11.24
CA GLU A 235 14.67 13.34 -11.29
C GLU A 235 13.68 13.46 -10.12
N THR A 236 12.40 13.21 -10.37
CA THR A 236 11.38 13.23 -9.33
C THR A 236 11.21 11.86 -8.69
N VAL A 237 11.53 11.73 -7.39
CA VAL A 237 11.22 10.52 -6.61
C VAL A 237 9.72 10.48 -6.28
N ARG A 238 9.06 9.40 -6.69
CA ARG A 238 7.62 9.20 -6.50
C ARG A 238 7.30 8.52 -5.19
N CYS A 239 6.20 8.98 -4.60
CA CYS A 239 5.57 8.37 -3.43
C CYS A 239 4.33 7.57 -3.85
N LEU A 240 3.49 7.18 -2.89
CA LEU A 240 2.26 6.42 -3.14
C LEU A 240 1.16 7.20 -3.89
N MET A 241 1.27 8.53 -4.01
CA MET A 241 0.23 9.38 -4.60
C MET A 241 -0.26 8.94 -5.99
N PRO A 242 0.61 8.55 -6.96
CA PRO A 242 0.16 8.07 -8.27
C PRO A 242 -0.72 6.81 -8.19
N SER A 243 -0.59 6.00 -7.14
CA SER A 243 -1.42 4.80 -6.94
C SER A 243 -2.83 5.12 -6.40
N GLN A 244 -3.05 6.32 -5.89
CA GLN A 244 -4.30 6.70 -5.24
C GLN A 244 -5.39 7.10 -6.25
N ALA A 245 -6.64 7.01 -5.83
CA ALA A 245 -7.75 7.62 -6.57
C ALA A 245 -7.59 9.15 -6.58
N GLN A 246 -7.94 9.77 -7.70
CA GLN A 246 -7.87 11.22 -7.88
C GLN A 246 -9.18 11.69 -8.52
N ARG A 247 -9.42 13.00 -8.54
CA ARG A 247 -10.61 13.55 -9.19
C ARG A 247 -10.67 13.14 -10.67
N GLY A 248 -11.61 12.25 -10.99
CA GLY A 248 -11.82 11.69 -12.33
C GLY A 248 -10.91 10.51 -12.69
N LEU A 249 -10.07 10.02 -11.76
CA LEU A 249 -9.18 8.88 -11.98
C LEU A 249 -9.38 7.83 -10.88
N ARG A 250 -9.58 6.57 -11.26
CA ARG A 250 -9.66 5.45 -10.30
C ARG A 250 -8.31 5.23 -9.64
N ALA A 251 -8.31 4.56 -8.48
CA ALA A 251 -7.07 4.11 -7.86
C ALA A 251 -6.33 3.15 -8.80
N GLU A 252 -5.00 3.20 -8.78
CA GLU A 252 -4.13 2.32 -9.56
C GLU A 252 -3.12 1.64 -8.62
N PRO A 253 -3.54 0.61 -7.86
CA PRO A 253 -2.74 0.04 -6.77
C PRO A 253 -1.38 -0.49 -7.21
N GLN A 254 -1.23 -0.85 -8.49
CA GLN A 254 -0.03 -1.44 -9.05
C GLN A 254 1.02 -0.39 -9.45
N MET A 255 0.66 0.89 -9.52
CA MET A 255 1.54 1.96 -10.01
C MET A 255 2.86 2.04 -9.25
N GLY A 256 2.82 2.03 -7.90
CA GLY A 256 4.03 2.11 -7.07
C GLY A 256 5.00 0.95 -7.31
N PHE A 257 4.48 -0.27 -7.51
CA PHE A 257 5.30 -1.44 -7.83
C PHE A 257 5.95 -1.30 -9.22
N VAL A 258 5.18 -0.89 -10.23
CA VAL A 258 5.69 -0.69 -11.59
C VAL A 258 6.77 0.39 -11.60
N LEU A 259 6.52 1.53 -10.94
CA LEU A 259 7.50 2.62 -10.82
C LEU A 259 8.79 2.18 -10.13
N ASN A 260 8.69 1.42 -9.04
CA ASN A 260 9.87 0.94 -8.34
C ASN A 260 10.69 -0.03 -9.21
N ARG A 261 10.02 -0.96 -9.88
CA ARG A 261 10.69 -1.95 -10.74
C ARG A 261 11.29 -1.34 -11.99
N ALA A 262 10.58 -0.42 -12.63
CA ALA A 262 10.99 0.16 -13.91
C ALA A 262 12.05 1.25 -13.73
N ALA A 263 11.99 2.02 -12.63
CA ALA A 263 12.78 3.24 -12.48
C ALA A 263 13.19 3.56 -11.04
N GLN A 264 13.14 2.61 -10.10
CA GLN A 264 13.49 2.85 -8.69
C GLN A 264 12.73 4.04 -8.07
N LEU A 265 11.44 4.16 -8.42
CA LEU A 265 10.55 5.28 -8.07
C LEU A 265 10.90 6.63 -8.70
N LYS A 266 11.96 6.74 -9.51
CA LYS A 266 12.31 7.97 -10.24
C LYS A 266 11.43 8.07 -11.49
N PHE A 267 10.56 9.07 -11.58
CA PHE A 267 9.70 9.24 -12.76
C PHE A 267 9.36 10.70 -12.98
N GLY A 268 9.55 11.23 -14.19
CA GLY A 268 9.49 12.67 -14.42
C GLY A 268 10.67 13.42 -13.81
N ALA A 269 10.75 14.71 -14.09
CA ALA A 269 11.85 15.55 -13.66
C ALA A 269 11.37 16.92 -13.18
N TYR A 270 12.17 17.53 -12.33
CA TYR A 270 11.95 18.88 -11.85
C TYR A 270 12.66 19.92 -12.72
N CYS A 271 12.23 21.17 -12.68
CA CYS A 271 12.96 22.28 -13.30
C CYS A 271 12.79 23.61 -12.57
N HIS A 272 13.72 24.52 -12.82
CA HIS A 272 13.70 25.91 -12.37
C HIS A 272 13.43 26.86 -13.52
N VAL A 273 12.76 27.96 -13.23
CA VAL A 273 12.59 29.05 -14.20
C VAL A 273 13.86 29.91 -14.18
N ARG A 274 14.64 29.87 -15.27
CA ARG A 274 15.79 30.79 -15.47
C ARG A 274 15.34 32.10 -16.10
N LYS A 275 14.46 32.02 -17.11
CA LYS A 275 13.85 33.19 -17.76
C LYS A 275 12.32 33.05 -17.67
N PRO A 276 11.66 33.89 -16.85
CA PRO A 276 10.20 33.99 -16.78
C PRO A 276 9.55 34.28 -18.12
N GLY A 277 8.27 33.96 -18.25
CA GLY A 277 7.49 34.21 -19.47
C GLY A 277 6.20 33.40 -19.47
N THR A 278 5.61 33.26 -20.65
CA THR A 278 4.34 32.56 -20.84
C THR A 278 4.57 31.31 -21.68
N ILE A 279 3.96 30.20 -21.28
CA ILE A 279 3.90 28.96 -22.08
C ILE A 279 2.44 28.60 -22.32
N SER A 280 2.16 27.96 -23.45
CA SER A 280 0.84 27.47 -23.85
C SER A 280 0.89 26.02 -24.31
N VAL A 281 -0.26 25.35 -24.23
CA VAL A 281 -0.45 24.05 -24.88
C VAL A 281 -0.20 24.20 -26.39
N GLY A 282 0.58 23.29 -26.97
CA GLY A 282 1.01 23.31 -28.37
C GLY A 282 2.38 23.95 -28.63
N ASP A 283 2.95 24.68 -27.66
CA ASP A 283 4.28 25.28 -27.80
C ASP A 283 5.35 24.20 -28.02
N GLU A 284 6.29 24.45 -28.94
CA GLU A 284 7.44 23.58 -29.15
C GLU A 284 8.42 23.66 -27.97
N VAL A 285 8.94 22.50 -27.61
CA VAL A 285 9.92 22.34 -26.54
C VAL A 285 11.26 21.95 -27.15
N PHE A 286 12.29 22.74 -26.85
CA PHE A 286 13.65 22.50 -27.28
C PHE A 286 14.56 22.19 -26.09
N LEU A 287 15.54 21.30 -26.29
CA LEU A 287 16.58 21.00 -25.30
C LEU A 287 17.94 21.51 -25.81
N GLU A 288 18.62 22.35 -25.02
CA GLU A 288 19.97 22.83 -25.29
C GLU A 288 21.01 22.01 -24.52
N ARG A 289 21.63 21.04 -25.22
CA ARG A 289 22.68 20.14 -24.70
C ARG A 289 24.10 20.75 -24.67
N ARG A 290 24.25 22.08 -24.67
CA ARG A 290 25.57 22.74 -24.53
C ARG A 290 26.09 22.60 -23.07
N PRO A 291 27.38 22.88 -22.76
CA PRO A 291 27.98 22.55 -21.47
C PRO A 291 27.10 22.98 -20.30
N ARG A 292 26.87 22.05 -19.37
CA ARG A 292 26.00 22.21 -18.19
C ARG A 292 26.30 23.55 -17.52
N HIS A 293 25.37 24.49 -17.60
CA HIS A 293 25.37 25.56 -16.61
C HIS A 293 25.21 24.86 -15.26
N SER A 294 25.98 25.27 -14.23
CA SER A 294 25.74 24.77 -12.88
C SER A 294 24.26 24.92 -12.60
N ALA A 295 23.58 23.84 -12.19
CA ALA A 295 22.19 23.90 -11.79
C ALA A 295 22.01 25.12 -10.88
N MET A 296 20.94 25.89 -11.08
CA MET A 296 20.66 27.00 -10.16
C MET A 296 20.59 26.42 -8.76
N ALA A 297 21.55 26.80 -7.91
CA ALA A 297 21.59 26.32 -6.53
C ALA A 297 20.27 26.69 -5.85
N TYR A 298 19.68 25.73 -5.15
CA TYR A 298 18.62 25.96 -4.21
C TYR A 298 19.10 27.00 -3.20
N VAL A 299 18.45 28.17 -3.23
CA VAL A 299 18.72 29.23 -2.26
C VAL A 299 18.07 28.81 -0.94
N SER A 300 18.78 28.00 -0.16
CA SER A 300 18.32 27.55 1.15
C SER A 300 18.28 28.73 2.13
N THR A 301 17.25 28.75 2.96
CA THR A 301 17.28 29.60 4.16
C THR A 301 18.19 28.89 5.17
N PRO A 302 19.15 29.56 5.83
CA PRO A 302 20.01 28.91 6.83
C PRO A 302 19.18 28.16 7.89
N LEU A 303 19.58 26.93 8.23
CA LEU A 303 18.93 26.18 9.30
C LEU A 303 19.11 26.92 10.64
N PRO A 304 18.10 26.91 11.52
CA PRO A 304 18.24 27.43 12.89
C PRO A 304 19.43 26.82 13.63
N ALA A 305 20.02 27.58 14.56
CA ALA A 305 21.27 27.19 15.24
C ALA A 305 21.16 25.88 16.03
N ASP A 306 20.00 25.55 16.59
CA ASP A 306 19.73 24.26 17.28
C ASP A 306 19.79 23.07 16.32
N ILE A 307 19.31 23.25 15.08
CA ILE A 307 19.36 22.23 14.03
C ILE A 307 20.76 22.17 13.40
N ALA A 308 21.31 23.32 13.04
CA ALA A 308 22.63 23.43 12.40
C ALA A 308 23.78 22.93 13.29
N SER A 309 23.64 22.99 14.62
CA SER A 309 24.64 22.48 15.56
C SER A 309 24.57 20.96 15.79
N GLY A 310 23.64 20.25 15.15
CA GLY A 310 23.46 18.81 15.33
C GLY A 310 22.88 18.41 16.68
N ASN A 311 22.37 19.38 17.47
CA ASN A 311 21.79 19.17 18.80
C ASN A 311 20.35 18.64 18.76
N VAL A 312 19.92 18.03 17.65
CA VAL A 312 18.58 17.46 17.53
C VAL A 312 18.65 15.99 17.86
N ALA A 313 17.86 15.57 18.85
CA ALA A 313 17.69 14.16 19.15
C ALA A 313 17.30 13.39 17.88
N GLU A 314 18.08 12.37 17.50
CA GLU A 314 17.63 11.40 16.52
C GLU A 314 16.28 10.83 17.00
N PRO A 315 15.26 10.76 16.14
CA PRO A 315 14.03 10.11 16.53
C PRO A 315 14.37 8.66 16.88
N PRO A 316 13.82 8.12 17.96
CA PRO A 316 14.03 6.72 18.27
C PRO A 316 13.56 5.89 17.09
N PRO A 317 14.29 4.83 16.70
CA PRO A 317 13.84 3.93 15.64
C PRO A 317 12.43 3.43 15.95
N LEU A 318 11.58 3.33 14.93
CA LEU A 318 10.24 2.77 15.12
C LEU A 318 10.40 1.38 15.78
N PRO A 319 9.72 1.15 16.90
CA PRO A 319 9.90 -0.10 17.60
C PRO A 319 9.40 -1.24 16.72
N ALA A 320 10.16 -2.34 16.67
CA ALA A 320 9.82 -3.51 15.85
C ALA A 320 8.44 -4.10 16.20
N PHE A 321 7.96 -3.85 17.42
CA PHE A 321 6.66 -4.22 17.93
C PHE A 321 6.08 -3.08 18.78
N TYR A 322 4.77 -2.94 18.75
CA TYR A 322 4.00 -2.06 19.62
C TYR A 322 3.25 -2.91 20.65
N GLN A 323 3.08 -2.40 21.86
CA GLN A 323 2.24 -3.04 22.88
C GLN A 323 0.77 -2.69 22.65
N ALA A 324 0.04 -3.58 21.97
CA ALA A 324 -1.41 -3.43 21.84
C ALA A 324 -2.12 -3.99 23.07
N ARG A 325 -3.00 -3.19 23.66
CA ARG A 325 -3.84 -3.63 24.78
C ARG A 325 -5.05 -4.39 24.27
N VAL A 326 -5.32 -5.56 24.83
CA VAL A 326 -6.56 -6.31 24.59
C VAL A 326 -7.71 -5.57 25.27
N VAL A 327 -8.63 -5.01 24.50
CA VAL A 327 -9.78 -4.25 24.99
C VAL A 327 -11.09 -5.02 24.88
N GLY A 328 -11.09 -6.15 24.18
CA GLY A 328 -12.24 -7.04 24.11
C GLY A 328 -11.82 -8.48 23.80
N LYS A 329 -12.59 -9.44 24.32
CA LYS A 329 -12.43 -10.88 24.08
C LYS A 329 -13.83 -11.50 23.99
N ARG A 330 -14.20 -12.07 22.84
CA ARG A 330 -15.52 -12.67 22.62
C ARG A 330 -15.39 -14.06 22.03
N ARG A 331 -16.10 -15.01 22.61
CA ARG A 331 -16.19 -16.38 22.12
C ARG A 331 -17.15 -16.41 20.91
N GLU A 332 -16.63 -16.73 19.73
CA GLU A 332 -17.45 -16.91 18.51
C GLU A 332 -18.00 -18.34 18.42
N THR A 333 -17.15 -19.31 18.76
CA THR A 333 -17.48 -20.75 18.83
C THR A 333 -16.71 -21.39 19.98
N ALA A 334 -16.96 -22.67 20.28
CA ALA A 334 -16.24 -23.41 21.32
C ALA A 334 -14.71 -23.35 21.17
N ASP A 335 -14.21 -23.26 19.93
CA ASP A 335 -12.78 -23.27 19.59
C ASP A 335 -12.28 -21.96 18.96
N THR A 336 -13.10 -20.91 18.86
CA THR A 336 -12.74 -19.64 18.19
C THR A 336 -13.07 -18.42 19.06
N VAL A 337 -12.15 -17.46 19.17
CA VAL A 337 -12.34 -16.17 19.89
C VAL A 337 -11.91 -15.02 19.02
N THR A 338 -12.66 -13.93 19.09
CA THR A 338 -12.27 -12.62 18.56
C THR A 338 -11.66 -11.78 19.67
N PHE A 339 -10.51 -11.14 19.39
CA PHE A 339 -9.83 -10.19 20.27
C PHE A 339 -9.88 -8.81 19.65
N GLY A 340 -10.27 -7.80 20.45
CA GLY A 340 -10.18 -6.38 20.11
C GLY A 340 -8.88 -5.81 20.67
N LEU A 341 -8.13 -5.09 19.85
CA LEU A 341 -6.81 -4.55 20.18
C LEU A 341 -6.84 -3.03 20.06
N ARG A 342 -6.34 -2.35 21.10
CA ARG A 342 -6.11 -0.90 21.11
C ARG A 342 -4.62 -0.64 21.10
N MET A 343 -4.19 0.13 20.11
CA MET A 343 -2.81 0.56 19.96
C MET A 343 -2.50 1.74 20.88
N PRO A 344 -1.24 1.94 21.26
CA PRO A 344 -0.80 3.19 21.86
C PRO A 344 -1.23 4.40 21.00
N PRO A 345 -1.55 5.55 21.61
CA PRO A 345 -1.98 6.74 20.86
C PRO A 345 -1.02 7.09 19.71
N GLY A 346 -1.57 7.27 18.51
CA GLY A 346 -0.78 7.63 17.32
C GLY A 346 0.00 6.48 16.66
N THR A 347 -0.17 5.24 17.12
CA THR A 347 0.50 4.04 16.57
C THR A 347 -0.46 3.06 15.91
N ALA A 348 -1.75 3.42 15.81
CA ALA A 348 -2.70 2.74 14.93
C ALA A 348 -2.48 3.20 13.48
N PHE A 349 -2.33 2.24 12.58
CA PHE A 349 -2.11 2.46 11.16
C PHE A 349 -3.37 2.05 10.38
N PRO A 350 -3.70 2.78 9.30
CA PRO A 350 -4.77 2.37 8.40
C PRO A 350 -4.41 1.04 7.72
N PHE A 351 -5.42 0.24 7.39
CA PHE A 351 -5.24 -1.04 6.69
C PHE A 351 -6.32 -1.25 5.64
N LEU A 352 -6.01 -2.09 4.65
CA LEU A 352 -6.96 -2.54 3.64
C LEU A 352 -7.64 -3.84 4.07
N PRO A 353 -8.94 -4.01 3.80
CA PRO A 353 -9.68 -5.18 4.25
C PRO A 353 -9.15 -6.46 3.61
N GLY A 354 -8.65 -7.37 4.46
CA GLY A 354 -7.98 -8.61 4.07
C GLY A 354 -6.52 -8.70 4.55
N GLN A 355 -5.92 -7.57 4.98
CA GLN A 355 -4.61 -7.56 5.64
C GLN A 355 -4.63 -8.23 7.02
N HIS A 356 -3.45 -8.54 7.55
CA HIS A 356 -3.25 -9.22 8.83
C HIS A 356 -2.33 -8.45 9.78
N LEU A 357 -2.41 -8.77 11.07
CA LEU A 357 -1.41 -8.40 12.06
C LEU A 357 -0.45 -9.55 12.30
N ILE A 358 0.79 -9.21 12.64
CA ILE A 358 1.79 -10.18 13.12
C ILE A 358 1.94 -9.99 14.62
N LEU A 359 1.69 -11.04 15.38
CA LEU A 359 1.82 -11.09 16.83
C LEU A 359 3.09 -11.84 17.23
N ARG A 360 3.82 -11.30 18.22
CA ARG A 360 4.86 -12.02 18.95
C ARG A 360 4.29 -12.48 20.28
N LEU A 361 4.24 -13.78 20.49
CA LEU A 361 3.61 -14.43 21.63
C LEU A 361 4.68 -15.13 22.45
N ALA A 362 4.67 -14.97 23.77
CA ALA A 362 5.61 -15.66 24.64
C ALA A 362 4.88 -16.58 25.63
N PRO A 363 4.34 -17.74 25.18
CA PRO A 363 3.74 -18.70 26.10
C PRO A 363 4.77 -19.16 27.15
N VAL A 364 4.33 -19.24 28.40
CA VAL A 364 5.17 -19.68 29.52
C VAL A 364 5.70 -21.09 29.25
N GLY A 365 7.01 -21.29 29.42
CA GLY A 365 7.67 -22.59 29.29
C GLY A 365 8.16 -22.97 27.89
N LEU A 366 7.93 -22.16 26.85
CA LEU A 366 8.36 -22.49 25.48
C LEU A 366 9.82 -22.09 25.16
N GLY A 367 10.50 -21.35 26.04
CA GLY A 367 11.90 -20.91 25.89
C GLY A 367 12.17 -19.89 24.77
N ARG A 368 11.27 -19.75 23.78
CA ARG A 368 11.33 -18.79 22.68
C ARG A 368 9.94 -18.22 22.32
N PRO A 369 9.85 -16.96 21.84
CA PRO A 369 8.58 -16.40 21.40
C PRO A 369 8.11 -16.99 20.06
N LEU A 370 6.80 -17.17 19.91
CA LEU A 370 6.13 -17.59 18.69
C LEU A 370 5.65 -16.38 17.88
N MET A 371 5.91 -16.39 16.58
CA MET A 371 5.43 -15.37 15.66
C MET A 371 4.21 -15.88 14.89
N ARG A 372 3.07 -15.20 14.93
CA ARG A 372 1.86 -15.65 14.20
C ARG A 372 1.13 -14.52 13.52
N SER A 373 0.64 -14.80 12.32
CA SER A 373 -0.16 -13.87 11.52
C SER A 373 -1.64 -14.14 11.72
N TYR A 374 -2.43 -13.10 11.94
CA TYR A 374 -3.89 -13.21 12.07
C TYR A 374 -4.55 -12.11 11.23
N SER A 375 -5.37 -12.52 10.26
CA SER A 375 -6.12 -11.59 9.41
C SER A 375 -7.02 -10.70 10.26
N LEU A 376 -7.06 -9.43 9.90
CA LEU A 376 -7.89 -8.43 10.54
C LEU A 376 -9.35 -8.73 10.19
N SER A 377 -10.18 -8.85 11.22
CA SER A 377 -11.64 -9.01 11.10
C SER A 377 -12.38 -7.68 11.31
N SER A 378 -11.70 -6.53 11.20
CA SER A 378 -12.13 -5.13 11.50
C SER A 378 -12.34 -4.80 13.00
N GLY A 379 -11.95 -3.60 13.45
CA GLY A 379 -11.99 -3.21 14.88
C GLY A 379 -13.29 -2.57 15.35
N SER A 380 -13.89 -1.70 14.53
CA SER A 380 -15.07 -0.88 14.90
C SER A 380 -16.36 -1.67 15.11
N TRP A 381 -16.49 -2.87 14.52
CA TRP A 381 -17.66 -3.73 14.71
C TRP A 381 -17.62 -4.53 16.03
N PHE A 382 -16.44 -4.67 16.64
CA PHE A 382 -16.21 -5.67 17.68
C PHE A 382 -16.36 -5.09 19.09
N SER A 383 -15.72 -3.95 19.36
CA SER A 383 -15.82 -3.26 20.64
C SER A 383 -15.52 -1.76 20.47
N ASP A 384 -16.26 -0.92 21.17
CA ASP A 384 -16.03 0.53 21.17
C ASP A 384 -14.57 0.87 21.52
N GLY A 385 -13.91 1.54 20.58
CA GLY A 385 -12.53 1.99 20.69
C GLY A 385 -11.46 0.91 20.53
N ALA A 386 -11.74 -0.23 19.89
CA ALA A 386 -10.67 -1.09 19.35
C ALA A 386 -10.18 -0.53 18.00
N ASP A 387 -8.86 -0.44 17.82
CA ASP A 387 -8.25 -0.04 16.55
C ASP A 387 -8.27 -1.22 15.55
N TYR A 388 -8.08 -2.44 16.07
CA TYR A 388 -8.05 -3.67 15.29
C TYR A 388 -8.85 -4.78 15.96
N ALA A 389 -9.27 -5.78 15.19
CA ALA A 389 -9.68 -7.06 15.76
C ALA A 389 -9.10 -8.23 14.97
N ILE A 390 -8.81 -9.32 15.67
CA ILE A 390 -8.35 -10.59 15.11
C ILE A 390 -9.24 -11.72 15.63
N THR A 391 -9.53 -12.71 14.78
CA THR A 391 -10.33 -13.88 15.17
C THR A 391 -9.52 -15.15 15.04
N VAL A 392 -9.36 -15.85 16.15
CA VAL A 392 -8.36 -16.90 16.35
C VAL A 392 -9.05 -18.22 16.64
N LYS A 393 -8.79 -19.22 15.79
CA LYS A 393 -9.22 -20.61 15.99
C LYS A 393 -8.12 -21.43 16.68
N ARG A 394 -8.50 -22.30 17.63
CA ARG A 394 -7.60 -23.22 18.31
C ARG A 394 -7.10 -24.32 17.38
N ILE A 395 -5.81 -24.27 17.01
CA ILE A 395 -5.15 -25.28 16.17
C ILE A 395 -3.74 -25.66 16.63
N GLY A 396 -3.16 -24.95 17.60
CA GLY A 396 -1.82 -25.21 18.12
C GLY A 396 -1.43 -24.30 19.28
N ILE A 397 -0.17 -24.38 19.70
CA ILE A 397 0.36 -23.76 20.94
C ILE A 397 0.03 -22.26 21.02
N ALA A 398 0.35 -21.48 19.97
CA ALA A 398 0.08 -20.05 19.94
C ALA A 398 -1.41 -19.70 20.09
N SER A 399 -2.28 -20.38 19.32
CA SER A 399 -3.73 -20.17 19.42
C SER A 399 -4.28 -20.64 20.75
N SER A 400 -3.74 -21.70 21.35
CA SER A 400 -4.17 -22.15 22.68
C SER A 400 -3.80 -21.14 23.74
N TYR A 401 -2.57 -20.63 23.71
CA TYR A 401 -2.12 -19.55 24.59
C TYR A 401 -3.01 -18.31 24.49
N LEU A 402 -3.31 -17.84 23.27
CA LEU A 402 -4.22 -16.72 23.07
C LEU A 402 -5.60 -16.98 23.71
N LEU A 403 -6.17 -18.17 23.48
CA LEU A 403 -7.51 -18.47 23.95
C LEU A 403 -7.59 -18.70 25.47
N ASP A 404 -6.60 -19.38 26.05
CA ASP A 404 -6.61 -19.86 27.44
C ASP A 404 -5.98 -18.88 28.43
N SER A 405 -5.03 -18.07 27.99
CA SER A 405 -4.16 -17.29 28.88
C SER A 405 -4.27 -15.79 28.69
N VAL A 406 -4.64 -15.32 27.49
CA VAL A 406 -4.74 -13.87 27.21
C VAL A 406 -6.14 -13.38 27.56
N GLU A 407 -6.21 -12.37 28.43
CA GLU A 407 -7.45 -11.76 28.91
C GLU A 407 -7.55 -10.26 28.53
N VAL A 408 -8.74 -9.69 28.71
CA VAL A 408 -8.93 -8.24 28.54
C VAL A 408 -8.08 -7.49 29.56
N GLY A 409 -7.32 -6.52 29.07
CA GLY A 409 -6.35 -5.75 29.85
C GLY A 409 -4.89 -6.13 29.59
N ASP A 410 -4.63 -7.33 29.05
CA ASP A 410 -3.28 -7.78 28.71
C ASP A 410 -2.69 -6.99 27.53
N GLU A 411 -1.37 -7.02 27.41
CA GLU A 411 -0.63 -6.42 26.30
C GLU A 411 -0.05 -7.50 25.39
N LEU A 412 -0.19 -7.29 24.09
CA LEU A 412 0.35 -8.15 23.05
C LEU A 412 1.32 -7.35 22.19
N ASP A 413 2.49 -7.94 21.94
CA ASP A 413 3.43 -7.43 20.94
C ASP A 413 2.83 -7.60 19.54
N VAL A 414 2.53 -6.49 18.88
CA VAL A 414 1.99 -6.48 17.51
C VAL A 414 2.86 -5.65 16.57
N ARG A 415 2.96 -6.12 15.32
CA ARG A 415 3.43 -5.28 14.21
C ARG A 415 2.26 -4.54 13.58
N TRP A 416 2.57 -3.55 12.76
CA TRP A 416 1.59 -2.87 11.93
C TRP A 416 0.93 -3.83 10.92
N PRO A 417 -0.27 -3.50 10.41
CA PRO A 417 -0.96 -4.28 9.38
C PRO A 417 -0.12 -4.48 8.11
N SER A 418 -0.17 -5.68 7.54
CA SER A 418 0.51 -6.02 6.29
C SER A 418 -0.25 -7.09 5.49
N GLY A 419 0.18 -7.35 4.25
CA GLY A 419 -0.42 -8.35 3.37
C GLY A 419 -0.93 -7.78 2.04
N ARG A 420 -0.98 -8.64 1.02
CA ARG A 420 -1.39 -8.32 -0.37
C ARG A 420 -2.78 -8.83 -0.73
N PHE A 421 -3.41 -9.59 0.15
CA PHE A 421 -4.74 -10.15 -0.05
C PHE A 421 -5.80 -9.16 0.43
N PHE A 422 -6.12 -8.15 -0.38
CA PHE A 422 -7.11 -7.15 -0.02
C PHE A 422 -8.04 -6.79 -1.18
N VAL A 423 -9.23 -6.31 -0.86
CA VAL A 423 -10.16 -5.73 -1.84
C VAL A 423 -10.11 -4.21 -1.80
N VAL A 424 -10.32 -3.57 -2.95
CA VAL A 424 -10.67 -2.14 -3.03
C VAL A 424 -12.17 -2.01 -2.77
N PRO A 425 -12.62 -1.42 -1.65
CA PRO A 425 -14.03 -1.42 -1.26
C PRO A 425 -14.97 -0.75 -2.27
N GLU A 426 -14.53 0.37 -2.86
CA GLU A 426 -15.31 1.25 -3.72
C GLU A 426 -15.47 0.72 -5.16
N ALA A 427 -14.76 -0.33 -5.53
CA ALA A 427 -14.77 -0.82 -6.91
C ALA A 427 -16.14 -1.37 -7.34
N ASP A 428 -16.52 -1.11 -8.60
CA ASP A 428 -17.81 -1.56 -9.16
C ASP A 428 -17.81 -3.04 -9.60
N ALA A 429 -16.62 -3.60 -9.84
CA ALA A 429 -16.47 -4.97 -10.33
C ALA A 429 -17.14 -5.96 -9.36
N PRO A 430 -17.98 -6.90 -9.81
CA PRO A 430 -18.61 -7.88 -8.94
C PRO A 430 -17.58 -8.62 -8.07
N LEU A 431 -17.98 -9.04 -6.87
CA LEU A 431 -17.07 -9.62 -5.89
C LEU A 431 -17.53 -11.02 -5.47
N ALA A 432 -16.66 -12.01 -5.57
CA ALA A 432 -16.90 -13.34 -5.03
C ALA A 432 -15.97 -13.63 -3.85
N LEU A 433 -16.55 -13.95 -2.69
CA LEU A 433 -15.84 -14.23 -1.45
C LEU A 433 -16.07 -15.71 -1.09
N ILE A 434 -15.05 -16.55 -1.26
CA ILE A 434 -15.14 -18.00 -1.11
C ILE A 434 -14.25 -18.47 0.05
N SER A 435 -14.84 -18.94 1.15
CA SER A 435 -14.09 -19.32 2.34
C SER A 435 -14.35 -20.73 2.86
N ASN A 436 -13.37 -21.27 3.60
CA ASN A 436 -13.54 -22.46 4.43
C ASN A 436 -13.12 -22.23 5.88
N GLY A 437 -14.04 -22.54 6.82
CA GLY A 437 -13.78 -22.45 8.26
C GLY A 437 -13.28 -21.06 8.68
N ILE A 438 -12.14 -21.01 9.38
CA ILE A 438 -11.59 -19.73 9.85
C ILE A 438 -11.07 -18.83 8.71
N GLY A 439 -10.93 -19.35 7.49
CA GLY A 439 -10.66 -18.54 6.29
C GLY A 439 -11.73 -17.48 5.99
N ALA A 440 -12.85 -17.48 6.70
CA ALA A 440 -13.83 -16.41 6.65
C ALA A 440 -13.31 -15.07 7.19
N THR A 441 -12.25 -15.03 7.99
CA THR A 441 -11.78 -13.80 8.67
C THR A 441 -11.38 -12.65 7.73
N PRO A 442 -10.47 -12.81 6.74
CA PRO A 442 -10.17 -11.73 5.81
C PRO A 442 -11.36 -11.38 4.94
N LEU A 443 -12.17 -12.37 4.53
CA LEU A 443 -13.31 -12.15 3.64
C LEU A 443 -14.46 -11.42 4.34
N PHE A 444 -14.64 -11.65 5.64
CA PHE A 444 -15.61 -10.92 6.45
C PHE A 444 -15.23 -9.43 6.55
N ALA A 445 -13.95 -9.11 6.77
CA ALA A 445 -13.48 -7.73 6.74
C ALA A 445 -13.67 -7.07 5.36
N MET A 446 -13.46 -7.83 4.27
CA MET A 446 -13.80 -7.38 2.90
C MET A 446 -15.28 -7.06 2.76
N LEU A 447 -16.16 -7.97 3.18
CA LEU A 447 -17.61 -7.79 3.11
C LEU A 447 -18.08 -6.55 3.88
N GLN A 448 -17.59 -6.38 5.11
CA GLN A 448 -17.91 -5.21 5.95
C GLN A 448 -17.55 -3.89 5.27
N ARG A 449 -16.30 -3.75 4.83
CA ARG A 449 -15.84 -2.49 4.21
C ARG A 449 -16.50 -2.22 2.86
N VAL A 450 -16.81 -3.25 2.09
CA VAL A 450 -17.56 -3.11 0.84
C VAL A 450 -19.01 -2.68 1.13
N ALA A 451 -19.68 -3.25 2.12
CA ALA A 451 -21.03 -2.86 2.50
C ALA A 451 -21.11 -1.39 2.95
N GLU A 452 -20.08 -0.88 3.63
CA GLU A 452 -19.96 0.53 3.99
C GLU A 452 -19.68 1.44 2.79
N ALA A 453 -18.76 1.05 1.89
CA ALA A 453 -18.24 1.91 0.83
C ALA A 453 -19.05 1.86 -0.48
N ASN A 454 -19.58 0.70 -0.84
CA ASN A 454 -20.34 0.46 -2.07
C ASN A 454 -21.42 -0.61 -1.89
N PRO A 455 -22.56 -0.27 -1.24
CA PRO A 455 -23.64 -1.22 -0.99
C PRO A 455 -24.36 -1.71 -2.26
N ALA A 456 -24.13 -1.05 -3.41
CA ALA A 456 -24.67 -1.44 -4.70
C ALA A 456 -23.86 -2.55 -5.39
N ARG A 457 -22.66 -2.87 -4.88
CA ARG A 457 -21.77 -3.86 -5.48
C ARG A 457 -22.39 -5.25 -5.40
N ARG A 458 -22.42 -5.94 -6.54
CA ARG A 458 -22.90 -7.33 -6.63
C ARG A 458 -21.92 -8.29 -5.96
N ILE A 459 -22.38 -9.02 -4.95
CA ILE A 459 -21.55 -9.88 -4.11
C ILE A 459 -22.07 -11.31 -4.08
N PHE A 460 -21.18 -12.27 -4.28
CA PHE A 460 -21.41 -13.68 -4.04
C PHE A 460 -20.55 -14.17 -2.86
N TRP A 461 -21.20 -14.62 -1.79
CA TRP A 461 -20.56 -15.20 -0.63
C TRP A 461 -20.73 -16.72 -0.65
N LEU A 462 -19.65 -17.48 -0.65
CA LEU A 462 -19.67 -18.93 -0.50
C LEU A 462 -18.84 -19.31 0.72
N HIS A 463 -19.45 -19.97 1.70
CA HIS A 463 -18.75 -20.41 2.91
C HIS A 463 -18.97 -21.89 3.17
N ALA A 464 -17.89 -22.65 3.36
CA ALA A 464 -17.96 -24.05 3.74
C ALA A 464 -17.43 -24.26 5.17
N THR A 465 -18.20 -24.94 6.01
CA THR A 465 -17.79 -25.31 7.37
C THR A 465 -18.36 -26.67 7.76
N ARG A 466 -18.02 -27.18 8.95
CA ARG A 466 -18.47 -28.51 9.38
C ARG A 466 -19.97 -28.52 9.66
N ASP A 467 -20.40 -27.62 10.53
CA ASP A 467 -21.77 -27.49 11.04
C ASP A 467 -21.96 -26.12 11.71
N SER A 468 -23.13 -25.88 12.30
CA SER A 468 -23.43 -24.62 13.00
C SER A 468 -22.46 -24.27 14.12
N ARG A 469 -21.88 -25.25 14.81
CA ARG A 469 -20.96 -25.00 15.94
C ARG A 469 -19.62 -24.43 15.50
N THR A 470 -19.30 -24.50 14.21
CA THR A 470 -18.06 -23.99 13.62
C THR A 470 -18.30 -22.86 12.61
N HIS A 471 -19.52 -22.32 12.51
CA HIS A 471 -19.87 -21.25 11.57
C HIS A 471 -19.64 -19.88 12.23
N VAL A 472 -18.43 -19.35 12.06
CA VAL A 472 -18.05 -18.01 12.54
C VAL A 472 -18.78 -16.91 11.75
N PHE A 473 -19.14 -15.81 12.40
CA PHE A 473 -19.79 -14.62 11.81
C PHE A 473 -21.14 -14.84 11.12
N LYS A 474 -21.80 -15.99 11.34
CA LYS A 474 -23.07 -16.36 10.68
C LYS A 474 -24.11 -15.24 10.67
N ASP A 475 -24.43 -14.72 11.86
CA ASP A 475 -25.48 -13.71 12.01
C ASP A 475 -25.04 -12.35 11.46
N ALA A 476 -23.79 -11.96 11.70
CA ALA A 476 -23.23 -10.71 11.17
C ALA A 476 -23.18 -10.68 9.64
N ILE A 477 -22.81 -11.78 8.98
CA ILE A 477 -22.83 -11.88 7.51
C ILE A 477 -24.27 -11.78 6.99
N ARG A 478 -25.22 -12.43 7.68
CA ARG A 478 -26.65 -12.36 7.31
C ARG A 478 -27.18 -10.93 7.43
N GLU A 479 -26.85 -10.24 8.51
CA GLU A 479 -27.22 -8.84 8.75
C GLU A 479 -26.62 -7.90 7.71
N LEU A 480 -25.30 -7.98 7.46
CA LEU A 480 -24.64 -7.21 6.40
C LEU A 480 -25.26 -7.47 5.03
N GLY A 481 -25.60 -8.73 4.74
CA GLY A 481 -26.25 -9.14 3.51
C GLY A 481 -27.60 -8.46 3.26
N GLN A 482 -28.35 -8.11 4.31
CA GLN A 482 -29.63 -7.40 4.19
C GLN A 482 -29.47 -5.93 3.76
N GLY A 483 -28.30 -5.33 4.01
CA GLY A 483 -27.99 -3.95 3.62
C GLY A 483 -27.45 -3.80 2.19
N LEU A 484 -27.18 -4.91 1.50
CA LEU A 484 -26.58 -4.95 0.17
C LEU A 484 -27.65 -5.10 -0.92
N ALA A 485 -27.48 -4.39 -2.04
CA ALA A 485 -28.46 -4.39 -3.13
C ALA A 485 -28.54 -5.72 -3.89
N ASP A 486 -27.41 -6.41 -4.08
CA ASP A 486 -27.34 -7.73 -4.73
C ASP A 486 -26.32 -8.61 -3.99
N PHE A 487 -26.79 -9.28 -2.94
CA PHE A 487 -26.02 -10.22 -2.14
C PHE A 487 -26.60 -11.62 -2.24
N ARG A 488 -25.76 -12.57 -2.65
CA ARG A 488 -26.11 -14.00 -2.71
C ARG A 488 -25.17 -14.79 -1.82
N ALA A 489 -25.71 -15.47 -0.82
CA ALA A 489 -24.95 -16.34 0.07
C ALA A 489 -25.26 -17.82 -0.17
N HIS A 490 -24.21 -18.65 -0.23
CA HIS A 490 -24.31 -20.10 -0.25
C HIS A 490 -23.41 -20.71 0.83
N THR A 491 -24.02 -21.21 1.89
CA THR A 491 -23.35 -21.86 3.01
C THR A 491 -23.43 -23.37 2.88
N ILE A 492 -22.31 -24.04 3.07
CA ILE A 492 -22.17 -25.50 3.02
C ILE A 492 -21.85 -26.02 4.43
N TYR A 493 -22.71 -26.90 4.95
CA TYR A 493 -22.43 -27.66 6.16
C TYR A 493 -22.11 -29.11 5.80
N ARG A 494 -20.84 -29.52 5.94
CA ARG A 494 -20.38 -30.87 5.59
C ARG A 494 -21.03 -31.96 6.45
N ASN A 495 -21.45 -31.65 7.67
CA ASN A 495 -22.03 -32.58 8.63
C ASN A 495 -22.98 -31.85 9.60
N PRO A 496 -24.13 -31.35 9.12
CA PRO A 496 -25.06 -30.54 9.91
C PRO A 496 -25.50 -31.25 11.18
N GLN A 497 -25.73 -30.48 12.25
CA GLN A 497 -26.32 -30.98 13.49
C GLN A 497 -27.82 -31.25 13.31
N ALA A 498 -28.40 -32.03 14.22
CA ALA A 498 -29.85 -32.31 14.20
C ALA A 498 -30.72 -31.05 14.31
N ALA A 499 -30.21 -29.98 14.91
CA ALA A 499 -30.89 -28.69 15.04
C ALA A 499 -30.67 -27.76 13.83
N ASP A 500 -29.77 -28.10 12.90
CA ASP A 500 -29.47 -27.25 11.75
C ASP A 500 -30.56 -27.41 10.68
N VAL A 501 -31.11 -26.28 10.21
CA VAL A 501 -32.21 -26.25 9.26
C VAL A 501 -31.72 -25.88 7.86
N ARG A 502 -31.87 -26.80 6.90
CA ARG A 502 -31.56 -26.54 5.49
C ARG A 502 -32.44 -25.42 4.93
N GLY A 503 -31.84 -24.50 4.19
CA GLY A 503 -32.49 -23.29 3.65
C GLY A 503 -32.43 -22.09 4.59
N VAL A 504 -32.18 -22.30 5.88
CA VAL A 504 -32.03 -21.23 6.89
C VAL A 504 -30.57 -21.11 7.32
N ASP A 505 -30.00 -22.20 7.84
CA ASP A 505 -28.66 -22.22 8.42
C ASP A 505 -27.57 -22.55 7.39
N TYR A 506 -27.92 -23.38 6.42
CA TYR A 506 -27.06 -23.82 5.32
C TYR A 506 -27.89 -24.19 4.08
N GLN A 507 -27.28 -24.21 2.90
CA GLN A 507 -27.95 -24.49 1.64
C GLN A 507 -27.66 -25.92 1.12
N SER A 508 -26.46 -26.43 1.38
CA SER A 508 -26.03 -27.73 0.87
C SER A 508 -25.09 -28.49 1.81
N CYS A 509 -24.97 -29.81 1.63
CA CYS A 509 -24.06 -30.65 2.42
C CYS A 509 -22.88 -31.20 1.61
N GLU A 510 -23.00 -31.17 0.29
CA GLU A 510 -22.04 -31.70 -0.66
C GLU A 510 -20.80 -30.79 -0.74
N ARG A 511 -19.69 -31.33 -1.25
CA ARG A 511 -18.48 -30.53 -1.51
C ARG A 511 -18.76 -29.45 -2.55
N ILE A 512 -17.93 -28.42 -2.57
CA ILE A 512 -17.96 -27.42 -3.65
C ILE A 512 -17.72 -28.13 -4.99
N ASP A 513 -18.54 -27.76 -5.97
CA ASP A 513 -18.48 -28.24 -7.35
C ASP A 513 -18.88 -27.12 -8.31
N ALA A 514 -18.88 -27.41 -9.61
CA ALA A 514 -19.23 -26.44 -10.65
C ALA A 514 -20.65 -25.86 -10.47
N GLN A 515 -21.61 -26.65 -9.96
CA GLN A 515 -22.98 -26.18 -9.75
C GLN A 515 -23.04 -25.09 -8.69
N ARG A 516 -22.28 -25.23 -7.60
CA ARG A 516 -22.22 -24.23 -6.51
C ARG A 516 -21.43 -22.98 -6.91
N LEU A 517 -20.60 -23.07 -7.94
CA LEU A 517 -19.89 -21.92 -8.55
C LEU A 517 -20.66 -21.28 -9.72
N ALA A 518 -21.80 -21.86 -10.15
CA ALA A 518 -22.60 -21.35 -11.25
C ALA A 518 -22.97 -19.85 -11.15
N PRO A 519 -23.20 -19.25 -9.96
CA PRO A 519 -23.45 -17.81 -9.85
C PRO A 519 -22.33 -16.93 -10.45
N LEU A 520 -21.08 -17.42 -10.49
CA LEU A 520 -19.95 -16.69 -11.04
C LEU A 520 -20.08 -16.43 -12.55
N ALA A 521 -20.67 -17.37 -13.30
CA ALA A 521 -20.82 -17.25 -14.76
C ALA A 521 -21.66 -16.03 -15.18
N GLY A 522 -22.54 -15.54 -14.29
CA GLY A 522 -23.35 -14.35 -14.52
C GLY A 522 -22.72 -13.04 -14.05
N MET A 523 -21.47 -13.05 -13.56
CA MET A 523 -20.78 -11.90 -12.97
C MET A 523 -19.59 -11.47 -13.83
N ALA A 524 -19.85 -10.80 -14.95
CA ALA A 524 -18.80 -10.33 -15.84
C ALA A 524 -17.77 -9.45 -15.10
N GLY A 525 -16.49 -9.76 -15.26
CA GLY A 525 -15.39 -9.04 -14.60
C GLY A 525 -15.31 -9.23 -13.09
N VAL A 526 -15.86 -10.34 -12.56
CA VAL A 526 -15.80 -10.66 -11.12
C VAL A 526 -14.34 -10.79 -10.62
N GLU A 527 -14.08 -10.20 -9.46
CA GLU A 527 -12.89 -10.47 -8.65
C GLU A 527 -13.21 -11.56 -7.63
N VAL A 528 -12.43 -12.64 -7.61
CA VAL A 528 -12.65 -13.80 -6.74
C VAL A 528 -11.58 -13.84 -5.67
N PHE A 529 -11.98 -13.84 -4.40
CA PHE A 529 -11.10 -13.98 -3.25
C PHE A 529 -11.37 -15.30 -2.52
N ILE A 530 -10.36 -16.15 -2.44
CA ILE A 530 -10.46 -17.51 -1.87
C ILE A 530 -9.58 -17.61 -0.62
N CYS A 531 -10.15 -18.02 0.51
CA CYS A 531 -9.37 -18.20 1.74
C CYS A 531 -9.81 -19.44 2.54
N GLY A 532 -8.85 -20.29 2.91
CA GLY A 532 -9.13 -21.55 3.61
C GLY A 532 -7.88 -22.41 3.78
N THR A 533 -8.08 -23.70 4.02
CA THR A 533 -6.98 -24.68 4.07
C THR A 533 -6.28 -24.80 2.71
N GLU A 534 -5.02 -25.22 2.68
CA GLU A 534 -4.26 -25.42 1.44
C GLU A 534 -5.03 -26.25 0.40
N SER A 535 -5.54 -27.42 0.82
CA SER A 535 -6.30 -28.33 -0.04
C SER A 535 -7.62 -27.73 -0.55
N PHE A 536 -8.29 -26.92 0.28
CA PHE A 536 -9.50 -26.22 -0.12
C PHE A 536 -9.18 -25.15 -1.17
N THR A 537 -8.23 -24.28 -0.86
CA THR A 537 -7.87 -23.15 -1.70
C THR A 537 -7.34 -23.60 -3.06
N ALA A 538 -6.49 -24.65 -3.09
CA ALA A 538 -6.02 -25.23 -4.35
C ALA A 538 -7.17 -25.76 -5.20
N CYS A 539 -8.02 -26.61 -4.63
CA CYS A 539 -9.14 -27.22 -5.34
C CYS A 539 -10.15 -26.18 -5.86
N VAL A 540 -10.51 -25.18 -5.05
CA VAL A 540 -11.44 -24.12 -5.46
C VAL A 540 -10.82 -23.23 -6.53
N ARG A 541 -9.53 -22.89 -6.43
CA ARG A 541 -8.84 -22.09 -7.45
C ARG A 541 -8.91 -22.77 -8.82
N ASP A 542 -8.63 -24.08 -8.87
CA ASP A 542 -8.70 -24.85 -10.11
C ASP A 542 -10.12 -24.90 -10.68
N MET A 543 -11.13 -25.10 -9.82
CA MET A 543 -12.53 -25.07 -10.23
C MET A 543 -12.97 -23.70 -10.76
N VAL A 544 -12.56 -22.61 -10.12
CA VAL A 544 -12.86 -21.23 -10.55
C VAL A 544 -12.16 -20.92 -11.87
N ALA A 545 -10.89 -21.31 -12.05
CA ALA A 545 -10.18 -21.16 -13.32
C ALA A 545 -10.90 -21.90 -14.45
N GLY A 546 -11.43 -23.10 -14.18
CA GLY A 546 -12.26 -23.87 -15.12
C GLY A 546 -13.56 -23.18 -15.56
N THR A 547 -13.98 -22.11 -14.89
CA THR A 547 -15.16 -21.30 -15.30
C THR A 547 -14.83 -20.23 -16.35
N GLY A 548 -13.56 -20.05 -16.72
CA GLY A 548 -13.10 -19.06 -17.69
C GLY A 548 -12.80 -17.68 -17.11
N ILE A 549 -12.77 -17.54 -15.78
CA ILE A 549 -12.32 -16.31 -15.10
C ILE A 549 -10.81 -16.17 -15.29
N ALA A 550 -10.36 -14.98 -15.67
CA ALA A 550 -8.95 -14.69 -15.90
C ALA A 550 -8.12 -14.88 -14.62
N PRO A 551 -6.94 -15.54 -14.68
CA PRO A 551 -6.11 -15.83 -13.50
C PRO A 551 -5.80 -14.62 -12.63
N GLU A 552 -5.57 -13.46 -13.24
CA GLU A 552 -5.29 -12.19 -12.56
C GLU A 552 -6.44 -11.65 -11.69
N ARG A 553 -7.65 -12.20 -11.83
CA ARG A 553 -8.83 -11.88 -11.02
C ARG A 553 -9.11 -12.90 -9.94
N ILE A 554 -8.27 -13.94 -9.81
CA ILE A 554 -8.41 -15.00 -8.83
C ILE A 554 -7.33 -14.83 -7.76
N HIS A 555 -7.72 -14.26 -6.63
CA HIS A 555 -6.87 -13.98 -5.49
C HIS A 555 -7.04 -15.07 -4.45
N SER A 556 -5.96 -15.52 -3.83
CA SER A 556 -6.08 -16.54 -2.78
C SER A 556 -5.06 -16.38 -1.65
N GLU A 557 -5.51 -16.60 -0.43
CA GLU A 557 -4.67 -16.69 0.77
C GLU A 557 -4.86 -18.06 1.45
N LYS A 558 -3.78 -18.64 1.96
CA LYS A 558 -3.74 -20.01 2.50
C LYS A 558 -3.53 -19.98 4.00
N PHE A 559 -4.40 -20.64 4.75
CA PHE A 559 -4.18 -20.90 6.17
C PHE A 559 -3.74 -22.35 6.36
N PHE A 560 -2.61 -22.52 7.03
CA PHE A 560 -2.05 -23.85 7.27
C PHE A 560 -2.70 -24.46 8.51
N SER A 561 -3.40 -25.59 8.31
CA SER A 561 -3.74 -26.50 9.40
C SER A 561 -2.61 -27.50 9.55
N THR A 562 -2.08 -27.68 10.76
CA THR A 562 -1.08 -28.71 11.12
C THR A 562 -1.63 -30.14 11.07
N VAL A 563 -2.75 -30.39 10.41
CA VAL A 563 -3.33 -31.73 10.28
C VAL A 563 -2.70 -32.40 9.06
N ARG A 564 -1.78 -33.32 9.33
CA ARG A 564 -1.19 -34.27 8.37
C ARG A 564 -2.28 -34.88 7.49
N SER A 565 -2.13 -34.76 6.17
CA SER A 565 -2.78 -35.66 5.22
C SER A 565 -1.69 -36.42 4.48
N ASP A 566 -1.61 -37.72 4.72
CA ASP A 566 -0.72 -38.67 4.06
C ASP A 566 -1.13 -38.87 2.59
N ALA A 567 -0.90 -37.87 1.76
CA ALA A 567 -1.12 -37.98 0.32
C ALA A 567 0.10 -37.43 -0.42
N VAL A 568 1.11 -38.29 -0.55
CA VAL A 568 2.20 -38.13 -1.52
C VAL A 568 1.59 -38.34 -2.91
N GLY A 569 1.16 -37.25 -3.54
CA GLY A 569 0.79 -37.24 -4.95
C GLY A 569 2.02 -36.95 -5.78
N GLU A 570 2.51 -37.96 -6.51
CA GLU A 570 3.56 -37.82 -7.52
C GLU A 570 3.17 -36.72 -8.52
N ARG A 571 3.95 -35.62 -8.53
CA ARG A 571 3.87 -34.58 -9.57
C ARG A 571 4.78 -34.96 -10.72
N ALA A 572 4.30 -34.75 -11.94
CA ALA A 572 5.03 -35.05 -13.17
C ALA A 572 6.35 -34.26 -13.23
N ALA A 573 7.47 -34.98 -13.38
CA ALA A 573 8.80 -34.40 -13.50
C ALA A 573 8.92 -33.54 -14.77
N ASN A 574 9.32 -32.28 -14.60
CA ASN A 574 9.71 -31.42 -15.70
C ASN A 574 11.19 -31.69 -16.02
N ALA A 575 11.50 -32.16 -17.22
CA ALA A 575 12.82 -32.72 -17.57
C ALA A 575 13.99 -31.69 -17.54
N ASP A 576 13.70 -30.39 -17.49
CA ASP A 576 14.68 -29.30 -17.46
C ASP A 576 14.81 -28.61 -16.07
N ALA A 577 14.14 -29.12 -15.03
CA ALA A 577 14.20 -28.51 -13.70
C ALA A 577 15.53 -28.82 -12.99
N ARG A 578 16.18 -27.79 -12.42
CA ARG A 578 17.40 -27.97 -11.63
C ARG A 578 17.08 -28.53 -10.25
N THR A 579 17.94 -29.42 -9.76
CA THR A 579 17.81 -30.08 -8.45
C THR A 579 19.05 -29.84 -7.61
N TRP A 580 18.85 -29.61 -6.31
CA TRP A 580 19.89 -29.38 -5.32
C TRP A 580 19.61 -30.20 -4.06
N SER A 581 20.65 -30.61 -3.35
CA SER A 581 20.53 -31.24 -2.04
C SER A 581 20.33 -30.21 -0.93
N VAL A 582 19.48 -30.54 0.04
CA VAL A 582 19.21 -29.72 1.23
C VAL A 582 19.43 -30.57 2.48
N ARG A 583 20.43 -30.22 3.29
CA ARG A 583 20.71 -30.85 4.59
C ARG A 583 20.27 -29.95 5.73
N PHE A 584 19.56 -30.52 6.70
CA PHE A 584 19.20 -29.87 7.95
C PHE A 584 20.13 -30.39 9.06
N GLU A 585 21.14 -29.60 9.41
CA GLU A 585 22.32 -30.05 10.17
C GLU A 585 21.98 -30.58 11.57
N ARG A 586 21.06 -29.95 12.31
CA ARG A 586 20.76 -30.36 13.70
C ARG A 586 19.90 -31.61 13.73
N SER A 587 19.03 -31.78 12.75
CA SER A 587 18.19 -32.98 12.62
C SER A 587 18.90 -34.15 11.91
N GLY A 588 19.97 -33.87 11.14
CA GLY A 588 20.68 -34.85 10.32
C GLY A 588 19.88 -35.33 9.09
N VAL A 589 18.79 -34.66 8.74
CA VAL A 589 17.92 -35.03 7.61
C VAL A 589 18.45 -34.41 6.32
N GLU A 590 18.47 -35.21 5.25
CA GLU A 590 18.75 -34.75 3.89
C GLU A 590 17.53 -34.93 2.99
N ALA A 591 17.26 -33.93 2.16
CA ALA A 591 16.21 -33.92 1.15
C ALA A 591 16.75 -33.43 -0.19
N GLN A 592 16.03 -33.74 -1.27
CA GLN A 592 16.27 -33.14 -2.58
C GLN A 592 15.23 -32.04 -2.80
N TRP A 593 15.67 -30.90 -3.33
CA TRP A 593 14.80 -29.81 -3.74
C TRP A 593 14.98 -29.54 -5.24
N THR A 594 13.91 -29.71 -5.99
CA THR A 594 13.84 -29.46 -7.44
C THR A 594 13.09 -28.17 -7.69
N GLN A 595 13.50 -27.39 -8.70
CA GLN A 595 12.85 -26.13 -9.03
C GLN A 595 11.33 -26.30 -9.25
N GLY A 596 10.53 -25.66 -8.40
CA GLY A 596 9.06 -25.80 -8.37
C GLY A 596 8.53 -26.66 -7.22
N ASP A 597 9.41 -27.25 -6.41
CA ASP A 597 9.07 -27.98 -5.20
C ASP A 597 8.51 -27.07 -4.10
N PRO A 598 7.87 -27.66 -3.07
CA PRO A 598 7.50 -26.95 -1.84
C PRO A 598 8.67 -26.17 -1.23
N THR A 599 8.36 -25.13 -0.48
CA THR A 599 9.36 -24.28 0.18
C THR A 599 10.27 -25.08 1.13
N LEU A 600 11.47 -24.57 1.42
CA LEU A 600 12.39 -25.23 2.36
C LEU A 600 11.76 -25.42 3.75
N LEU A 601 10.88 -24.51 4.17
CA LEU A 601 10.05 -24.64 5.36
C LEU A 601 9.10 -25.83 5.26
N GLU A 602 8.40 -26.00 4.14
CA GLU A 602 7.48 -27.11 3.95
C GLU A 602 8.19 -28.47 3.93
N ILE A 603 9.38 -28.54 3.33
CA ILE A 603 10.23 -29.75 3.41
C ILE A 603 10.63 -30.03 4.86
N ALA A 604 11.06 -29.01 5.61
CA ALA A 604 11.40 -29.18 7.02
C ALA A 604 10.19 -29.70 7.83
N GLU A 605 9.00 -29.13 7.61
CA GLU A 605 7.77 -29.55 8.28
C GLU A 605 7.36 -30.99 7.91
N GLN A 606 7.46 -31.38 6.64
CA GLN A 606 7.16 -32.75 6.17
C GLN A 606 8.11 -33.78 6.78
N SER A 607 9.36 -33.40 6.99
CA SER A 607 10.39 -34.19 7.65
C SER A 607 10.31 -34.16 9.19
N GLY A 608 9.34 -33.44 9.77
CA GLY A 608 9.15 -33.35 11.22
C GLY A 608 10.16 -32.46 11.95
N ILE A 609 10.85 -31.58 11.23
CA ILE A 609 11.88 -30.68 11.75
C ILE A 609 11.23 -29.40 12.27
N PRO A 610 11.48 -29.00 13.53
CA PRO A 610 10.82 -27.85 14.14
C PRO A 610 11.42 -26.52 13.66
N ALA A 611 10.75 -25.84 12.72
CA ALA A 611 11.11 -24.51 12.24
C ALA A 611 10.17 -23.40 12.76
N ASP A 612 10.74 -22.22 13.03
CA ASP A 612 9.95 -21.03 13.33
C ASP A 612 9.38 -20.43 12.03
N TYR A 613 8.15 -19.92 12.07
CA TYR A 613 7.53 -19.24 10.94
C TYR A 613 6.35 -18.37 11.42
N GLY A 614 5.95 -17.40 10.58
CA GLY A 614 4.81 -16.51 10.85
C GLY A 614 4.01 -16.21 9.59
N CYS A 615 4.61 -15.49 8.64
CA CYS A 615 3.96 -15.06 7.39
C CYS A 615 3.91 -16.14 6.31
N ARG A 616 4.96 -16.96 6.19
CA ARG A 616 5.20 -17.95 5.11
C ARG A 616 5.36 -17.39 3.68
N PHE A 617 5.55 -16.09 3.52
CA PHE A 617 5.87 -15.46 2.21
C PHE A 617 7.00 -14.44 2.35
N GLY A 618 7.86 -14.62 3.36
CA GLY A 618 9.08 -13.83 3.52
C GLY A 618 8.89 -12.39 3.98
N SER A 619 7.88 -12.06 4.80
CA SER A 619 7.62 -10.70 5.34
C SER A 619 7.91 -10.49 6.84
N CYS A 620 8.04 -11.58 7.61
CA CYS A 620 8.05 -11.50 9.07
C CYS A 620 9.38 -11.87 9.75
N LEU A 621 10.39 -12.32 9.00
CA LEU A 621 11.67 -12.87 9.49
C LEU A 621 11.58 -14.08 10.44
N ALA A 622 10.39 -14.54 10.83
CA ALA A 622 10.26 -15.67 11.75
C ALA A 622 10.86 -16.98 11.21
N CYS A 623 10.88 -17.15 9.89
CA CYS A 623 11.48 -18.31 9.23
C CYS A 623 12.98 -18.13 8.93
N SER A 624 13.63 -17.12 9.51
CA SER A 624 15.07 -16.89 9.31
C SER A 624 15.88 -18.01 9.95
N THR A 625 16.67 -18.69 9.15
CA THR A 625 17.47 -19.86 9.53
C THR A 625 18.89 -19.65 9.05
N ARG A 626 19.89 -19.89 9.91
CA ARG A 626 21.29 -19.78 9.50
C ARG A 626 21.64 -20.77 8.39
N ILE A 627 22.27 -20.26 7.34
CA ILE A 627 22.91 -21.05 6.29
C ILE A 627 24.31 -21.42 6.80
N ILE A 628 24.62 -22.71 6.82
CA ILE A 628 25.95 -23.22 7.15
C ILE A 628 26.80 -23.27 5.88
N GLU A 629 26.22 -23.79 4.79
CA GLU A 629 26.84 -23.86 3.46
C GLU A 629 25.78 -23.65 2.37
N GLY A 630 26.20 -23.09 1.24
CA GLY A 630 25.35 -22.88 0.07
C GLY A 630 24.72 -21.49 -0.04
N GLU A 631 23.93 -21.30 -1.11
CA GLU A 631 23.29 -20.03 -1.44
C GLU A 631 21.81 -20.23 -1.78
N VAL A 632 21.03 -19.19 -1.49
CA VAL A 632 19.61 -19.11 -1.83
C VAL A 632 19.31 -17.83 -2.59
N LYS A 633 18.27 -17.87 -3.42
CA LYS A 633 17.65 -16.69 -4.03
C LYS A 633 16.22 -16.53 -3.52
N TYR A 634 15.66 -15.35 -3.75
CA TYR A 634 14.28 -15.03 -3.44
C TYR A 634 13.56 -14.52 -4.67
N THR A 635 12.36 -15.02 -4.90
CA THR A 635 11.49 -14.54 -5.99
C THR A 635 10.65 -13.34 -5.51
N ASP A 636 10.07 -13.41 -4.31
CA ASP A 636 9.09 -12.42 -3.82
C ASP A 636 9.19 -12.08 -2.31
N ALA A 637 10.36 -12.28 -1.67
CA ALA A 637 10.52 -11.99 -0.24
C ALA A 637 10.31 -10.50 0.08
N GLU A 638 9.55 -10.24 1.15
CA GLU A 638 9.21 -8.88 1.58
C GLU A 638 10.29 -8.23 2.45
N VAL A 639 11.07 -9.02 3.18
CA VAL A 639 12.16 -8.60 4.07
C VAL A 639 13.42 -9.41 3.78
N VAL A 640 14.58 -8.87 4.11
CA VAL A 640 15.87 -9.56 3.91
C VAL A 640 16.35 -10.12 5.25
N PRO A 641 16.67 -11.43 5.35
CA PRO A 641 17.23 -12.00 6.59
C PRO A 641 18.64 -11.47 6.85
N LYS A 642 19.19 -11.73 8.04
CA LYS A 642 20.57 -11.34 8.35
C LYS A 642 21.54 -12.00 7.36
N PRO A 643 22.70 -11.37 7.06
CA PRO A 643 23.75 -12.01 6.26
C PRO A 643 24.09 -13.41 6.81
N GLY A 644 24.08 -14.41 5.94
CA GLY A 644 24.28 -15.82 6.33
C GLY A 644 23.03 -16.52 6.87
N GLU A 645 21.84 -15.95 6.73
CA GLU A 645 20.56 -16.60 7.05
C GLU A 645 19.63 -16.66 5.80
N ALA A 646 18.73 -17.64 5.79
CA ALA A 646 17.71 -17.86 4.78
C ALA A 646 16.30 -17.77 5.37
N LEU A 647 15.38 -17.08 4.69
CA LEU A 647 13.94 -17.19 4.96
C LEU A 647 13.42 -18.46 4.31
N ILE A 648 13.52 -19.59 5.01
CA ILE A 648 13.21 -20.92 4.46
C ILE A 648 11.77 -21.05 3.96
N CYS A 649 10.88 -20.14 4.33
CA CYS A 649 9.51 -20.09 3.84
C CYS A 649 9.31 -19.50 2.44
N CYS A 650 10.36 -18.94 1.82
CA CYS A 650 10.31 -18.43 0.44
C CYS A 650 11.66 -18.45 -0.27
N ALA A 651 12.72 -18.93 0.38
CA ALA A 651 14.03 -19.13 -0.19
C ALA A 651 14.01 -20.30 -1.18
N GLU A 652 14.61 -20.10 -2.35
CA GLU A 652 14.90 -21.14 -3.32
C GLU A 652 16.41 -21.39 -3.35
N PRO A 653 16.90 -22.64 -3.15
CA PRO A 653 18.30 -22.99 -3.36
C PRO A 653 18.81 -22.62 -4.76
N VAL A 654 20.07 -22.17 -4.83
CA VAL A 654 20.81 -22.04 -6.10
C VAL A 654 22.08 -22.89 -6.15
N SER A 655 22.43 -23.50 -5.02
CA SER A 655 23.45 -24.54 -4.85
C SER A 655 22.94 -25.60 -3.86
N ASP A 656 23.72 -26.66 -3.67
CA ASP A 656 23.55 -27.53 -2.49
C ASP A 656 23.58 -26.67 -1.22
N LEU A 657 22.70 -26.97 -0.27
CA LEU A 657 22.36 -26.10 0.86
C LEU A 657 22.40 -26.86 2.18
N VAL A 658 23.08 -26.30 3.18
CA VAL A 658 23.09 -26.80 4.56
C VAL A 658 22.49 -25.74 5.49
N LEU A 659 21.41 -26.08 6.18
CA LEU A 659 20.67 -25.19 7.09
C LEU A 659 20.84 -25.64 8.54
N ASP A 660 20.98 -24.67 9.47
CA ASP A 660 21.13 -24.90 10.91
C ASP A 660 19.78 -25.24 11.59
N LEU A 661 19.16 -26.35 11.17
CA LEU A 661 17.82 -26.80 11.60
C LEU A 661 17.75 -28.29 11.99
#